data_AF-A0A0N0D5H2-F1
#
_entry.id   AF-A0A0N0D5H2-F1
#
_cell.length_a   1.000
_cell.length_b   1.000
_cell.length_c   1.000
_cell.angle_alpha   90.00
_cell.angle_beta   90.00
_cell.angle_gamma   90.00
#
_symmetry.space_group_name_H-M   'P 1'
#
loop_
_entity.id
_entity.type
_entity.pdbx_description
1 polymer ?
#
loop_
_entity_poly.entity_id
_entity_poly.type
_entity_poly.pdbx_seq_one_letter_code
_entity_poly.pdbx_strand_id
1 'polypeptide(L)'
;KAAIEIQAKEKRGYDSKKIKLTISKAALEKPNLSIISYKINDSNTGLAKGNGNSIPENGETIELIPLINNNGAGKAVNVDLKITSINNELTIQKETITIPQILPSKKVTGNLVFSIPRYFKGNKINIDIQATDVRGVSTAKKAIEIRTETYQPIIAYQYKLIDGNHNGFLENGEEGELEIQPVNNGKMDAKNLSVNLRADDLLFSNSQATIKTISAESSYVPLRFPFTVPRTLEKKSVNVQIQISQQDFPGLTDNINLPITPVIPDFEIVTQIIDPNKNNVIEQGESIELIVTVINKGRLDAENVVLKLQGEKQSELIPGVILGSDNTFEIGRIGAGKSSSPKRILMHIQRSANPGTLPLNFNISQKDFSSKKLLKSFSIKEEQPESIFVKSNQPSHVPVLTASIKNRPPIIVIALPKNNQRTISQFQNLVGTVVDDKGIANIDFFVNGKRLDNTRAIGVTPPANQNAKRDFNLNIPLQNGKNEIIVTAFDIENESISKSINIYRESEQGELWGVVIGINQYASQKIMPLKYARNDAESFASYLKNTMGMDSNHLIELYDEKATLRNIKTYLGTFLHKKAHKKEDTVYIFYAGHGAPEIDDSSTNKDGIAKYILPFDADLKNLFSTALDMDIIAVIFKRIRAQRIFFIADSCYSGTSGGRSVNIFGDTGNRATISNQFLQRIIDSGKGRVVLASSEAGEVSQEHEKLKHGYFTYYLLEGLTGKADVDQDQVIDVNEAYRYVSNKVTEATNSGQNPVLKSEQEGQVIIGRISKPGSSKRPLAHSVAQPNERLTDSYGNNQLSSNLPCSLLKDQKAAQQERHNLKLTVKNWAKAWSSMNFDSYLSFYSKQFKPGNGLSFYRWESKRKKRFNKPYIRVEPSNFQIGFNSCTEAKVIFDQYYETKGYNDNTRKQLLFDKGSGDWKIIEEKNQ
;
A
#
# COMPACT_ATOMS: atom_id res chain seq x y z
N LYS A 1 -13.63 -84.86 -30.48
CA LYS A 1 -13.23 -86.02 -29.68
C LYS A 1 -11.76 -85.88 -29.31
N ALA A 2 -11.36 -86.25 -28.11
CA ALA A 2 -9.94 -86.37 -27.72
C ALA A 2 -9.63 -87.86 -27.56
N ALA A 3 -8.48 -88.32 -28.06
CA ALA A 3 -8.07 -89.71 -27.95
C ALA A 3 -7.06 -89.82 -26.81
N ILE A 4 -7.38 -90.65 -25.82
CA ILE A 4 -6.47 -91.03 -24.75
C ILE A 4 -6.02 -92.45 -25.03
N GLU A 5 -4.71 -92.64 -25.14
CA GLU A 5 -4.13 -93.98 -25.28
C GLU A 5 -3.69 -94.44 -23.89
N ILE A 6 -4.32 -95.51 -23.40
CA ILE A 6 -3.95 -96.12 -22.13
C ILE A 6 -3.14 -97.38 -22.45
N GLN A 7 -1.93 -97.44 -21.89
CA GLN A 7 -1.05 -98.60 -21.93
C GLN A 7 -0.61 -98.89 -20.50
N ALA A 8 -0.98 -100.06 -19.97
CA ALA A 8 -0.39 -100.59 -18.75
C ALA A 8 0.84 -101.42 -19.12
N LYS A 9 1.96 -101.17 -18.45
CA LYS A 9 3.21 -101.92 -18.60
C LYS A 9 3.43 -102.83 -17.41
N GLU A 10 3.87 -104.06 -17.68
CA GLU A 10 4.09 -105.07 -16.64
C GLU A 10 5.60 -105.24 -16.38
N LYS A 11 5.99 -105.47 -15.13
CA LYS A 11 7.40 -105.38 -14.69
C LYS A 11 8.29 -106.47 -15.30
N ARG A 12 7.72 -107.57 -15.80
CA ARG A 12 8.42 -108.69 -16.46
C ARG A 12 8.31 -108.65 -18.00
N GLY A 13 7.71 -107.61 -18.59
CA GLY A 13 7.73 -107.34 -20.04
C GLY A 13 6.48 -107.74 -20.81
N TYR A 14 5.40 -108.19 -20.16
CA TYR A 14 4.14 -108.53 -20.82
C TYR A 14 3.16 -107.34 -20.80
N ASP A 15 3.46 -106.30 -21.56
CA ASP A 15 2.64 -105.08 -21.63
C ASP A 15 1.23 -105.35 -22.20
N SER A 16 0.24 -104.63 -21.67
CA SER A 16 -1.14 -104.70 -22.16
C SER A 16 -1.31 -104.13 -23.57
N LYS A 17 -2.32 -104.62 -24.30
CA LYS A 17 -2.72 -104.06 -25.60
C LYS A 17 -3.18 -102.61 -25.40
N LYS A 18 -2.62 -101.68 -26.16
CA LYS A 18 -3.00 -100.26 -26.13
C LYS A 18 -4.50 -100.09 -26.41
N ILE A 19 -5.22 -99.47 -25.48
CA ILE A 19 -6.63 -99.13 -25.65
C ILE A 19 -6.73 -97.65 -25.96
N LYS A 20 -7.31 -97.32 -27.12
CA LYS A 20 -7.65 -95.95 -27.49
C LYS A 20 -9.07 -95.65 -27.04
N LEU A 21 -9.18 -94.90 -25.94
CA LEU A 21 -10.44 -94.35 -25.48
C LEU A 21 -10.72 -93.03 -26.19
N THR A 22 -11.87 -92.97 -26.86
CA THR A 22 -12.32 -91.78 -27.56
C THR A 22 -13.36 -91.07 -26.71
N ILE A 23 -12.99 -89.97 -26.08
CA ILE A 23 -13.92 -89.19 -25.28
C ILE A 23 -14.61 -88.17 -26.19
N SER A 24 -15.94 -88.19 -26.21
CA SER A 24 -16.75 -87.16 -26.84
C SER A 24 -16.68 -85.88 -26.01
N LYS A 25 -15.86 -84.93 -26.46
CA LYS A 25 -15.90 -83.56 -25.92
C LYS A 25 -17.24 -82.94 -26.25
N ALA A 26 -17.89 -82.27 -25.29
CA ALA A 26 -19.04 -81.41 -25.57
C ALA A 26 -18.65 -80.43 -26.70
N ALA A 27 -19.59 -80.13 -27.60
CA ALA A 27 -19.36 -79.11 -28.62
C ALA A 27 -19.01 -77.80 -27.90
N LEU A 28 -17.89 -77.19 -28.27
CA LEU A 28 -17.55 -75.87 -27.74
C LEU A 28 -18.56 -74.89 -28.31
N GLU A 29 -19.52 -74.48 -27.49
CA GLU A 29 -20.34 -73.31 -27.78
C GLU A 29 -19.37 -72.13 -27.92
N LYS A 30 -19.28 -71.56 -29.12
CA LYS A 30 -18.31 -70.52 -29.42
C LYS A 30 -18.86 -69.16 -28.96
N PRO A 31 -18.07 -68.34 -28.24
CA PRO A 31 -18.39 -66.93 -28.10
C PRO A 31 -18.28 -66.22 -29.47
N ASN A 32 -18.98 -65.11 -29.61
CA ASN A 32 -18.88 -64.23 -30.77
C ASN A 32 -18.81 -62.78 -30.29
N LEU A 33 -17.59 -62.30 -30.05
CA LEU A 33 -17.34 -60.96 -29.55
C LEU A 33 -17.54 -59.90 -30.64
N SER A 34 -18.07 -58.75 -30.24
CA SER A 34 -18.17 -57.54 -31.06
C SER A 34 -17.97 -56.31 -30.18
N ILE A 35 -17.30 -55.27 -30.70
CA ILE A 35 -17.17 -53.98 -30.00
C ILE A 35 -18.18 -53.02 -30.61
N ILE A 36 -19.30 -52.79 -29.93
CA ILE A 36 -20.47 -52.16 -30.54
C ILE A 36 -20.44 -50.63 -30.42
N SER A 37 -19.91 -50.09 -29.34
CA SER A 37 -19.77 -48.64 -29.10
C SER A 37 -18.60 -48.37 -28.17
N TYR A 38 -18.30 -47.10 -27.93
CA TYR A 38 -17.37 -46.67 -26.90
C TYR A 38 -17.91 -45.41 -26.23
N LYS A 39 -17.39 -45.11 -25.04
CA LYS A 39 -17.50 -43.81 -24.39
C LYS A 39 -16.10 -43.30 -24.08
N ILE A 40 -15.97 -42.00 -23.97
CA ILE A 40 -14.78 -41.36 -23.41
C ILE A 40 -15.15 -40.74 -22.07
N ASN A 41 -14.21 -40.79 -21.14
CA ASN A 41 -14.23 -40.03 -19.91
C ASN A 41 -12.98 -39.14 -19.92
N ASP A 42 -13.21 -37.85 -20.09
CA ASP A 42 -12.26 -36.74 -20.06
C ASP A 42 -12.47 -35.87 -18.81
N SER A 43 -13.32 -36.31 -17.86
CA SER A 43 -13.49 -35.61 -16.60
C SER A 43 -12.29 -35.85 -15.66
N ASN A 44 -12.31 -35.24 -14.47
CA ASN A 44 -11.31 -35.49 -13.43
C ASN A 44 -11.71 -36.66 -12.50
N THR A 45 -12.18 -37.78 -13.08
CA THR A 45 -12.65 -38.97 -12.34
C THR A 45 -11.95 -40.24 -12.78
N GLY A 46 -11.81 -41.20 -11.87
CA GLY A 46 -11.10 -42.45 -12.14
C GLY A 46 -9.62 -42.20 -12.45
N LEU A 47 -9.16 -42.64 -13.62
CA LEU A 47 -7.81 -42.37 -14.14
C LEU A 47 -7.78 -41.22 -15.15
N ALA A 48 -8.93 -40.67 -15.51
CA ALA A 48 -9.03 -39.53 -16.40
C ALA A 48 -8.68 -38.22 -15.68
N LYS A 49 -8.12 -37.27 -16.42
CA LYS A 49 -7.75 -35.93 -15.98
C LYS A 49 -8.03 -34.96 -17.12
N GLY A 50 -9.16 -34.27 -17.06
CA GLY A 50 -9.54 -33.25 -18.02
C GLY A 50 -10.73 -32.44 -17.53
N ASN A 51 -11.36 -31.69 -18.44
CA ASN A 51 -12.38 -30.71 -18.11
C ASN A 51 -13.83 -31.26 -18.17
N GLY A 52 -14.05 -32.47 -18.71
CA GLY A 52 -15.35 -33.13 -18.76
C GLY A 52 -16.32 -32.59 -19.82
N ASN A 53 -15.83 -31.89 -20.85
CA ASN A 53 -16.64 -31.38 -21.96
C ASN A 53 -16.89 -32.44 -23.06
N SER A 54 -16.40 -33.67 -22.88
CA SER A 54 -16.46 -34.78 -23.83
C SER A 54 -15.69 -34.55 -25.15
N ILE A 55 -14.73 -33.63 -25.15
CA ILE A 55 -13.86 -33.34 -26.28
C ILE A 55 -12.42 -33.48 -25.78
N PRO A 56 -11.67 -34.52 -26.20
CA PRO A 56 -10.30 -34.67 -25.75
C PRO A 56 -9.40 -33.52 -26.21
N GLU A 57 -8.69 -32.93 -25.26
CA GLU A 57 -7.80 -31.80 -25.47
C GLU A 57 -6.34 -32.16 -25.17
N ASN A 58 -5.42 -31.39 -25.75
CA ASN A 58 -4.00 -31.54 -25.47
C ASN A 58 -3.68 -31.25 -23.99
N GLY A 59 -2.94 -32.14 -23.34
CA GLY A 59 -2.63 -32.06 -21.92
C GLY A 59 -3.54 -32.90 -21.01
N GLU A 60 -4.59 -33.52 -21.55
CA GLU A 60 -5.51 -34.36 -20.79
C GLU A 60 -5.09 -35.84 -20.71
N THR A 61 -5.67 -36.55 -19.74
CA THR A 61 -5.66 -38.01 -19.68
C THR A 61 -7.08 -38.52 -19.93
N ILE A 62 -7.24 -39.37 -20.94
CA ILE A 62 -8.54 -39.86 -21.40
C ILE A 62 -8.70 -41.33 -21.02
N GLU A 63 -9.85 -41.66 -20.44
CA GLU A 63 -10.29 -43.02 -20.24
C GLU A 63 -11.26 -43.43 -21.35
N LEU A 64 -10.81 -44.37 -22.21
CA LEU A 64 -11.62 -44.98 -23.26
C LEU A 64 -12.35 -46.19 -22.69
N ILE A 65 -13.67 -46.23 -22.89
CA ILE A 65 -14.57 -47.25 -22.33
C ILE A 65 -15.32 -47.96 -23.47
N PRO A 66 -14.72 -48.97 -24.13
CA PRO A 66 -15.40 -49.75 -25.16
C PRO A 66 -16.50 -50.63 -24.56
N LEU A 67 -17.62 -50.77 -25.27
CA LEU A 67 -18.71 -51.69 -24.95
C LEU A 67 -18.60 -52.95 -25.81
N ILE A 68 -18.29 -54.07 -25.15
CA ILE A 68 -18.10 -55.37 -25.79
C ILE A 68 -19.35 -56.20 -25.59
N ASN A 69 -19.81 -56.85 -26.65
CA ASN A 69 -21.00 -57.68 -26.67
C ASN A 69 -20.64 -59.10 -27.15
N ASN A 70 -21.12 -60.12 -26.43
CA ASN A 70 -20.99 -61.52 -26.85
C ASN A 70 -22.29 -62.01 -27.49
N ASN A 71 -22.33 -62.08 -28.81
CA ASN A 71 -23.45 -62.59 -29.61
C ASN A 71 -23.42 -64.13 -29.79
N GLY A 72 -22.44 -64.81 -29.21
CA GLY A 72 -22.27 -66.25 -29.36
C GLY A 72 -23.09 -67.02 -28.35
N ALA A 73 -23.39 -68.28 -28.67
CA ALA A 73 -24.07 -69.19 -27.74
C ALA A 73 -23.20 -69.54 -26.52
N GLY A 74 -21.88 -69.48 -26.66
CA GLY A 74 -20.94 -69.80 -25.58
C GLY A 74 -20.43 -68.58 -24.82
N LYS A 75 -20.05 -68.79 -23.56
CA LYS A 75 -19.37 -67.76 -22.75
C LYS A 75 -17.98 -67.44 -23.28
N ALA A 76 -17.62 -66.14 -23.31
CA ALA A 76 -16.25 -65.70 -23.48
C ALA A 76 -15.57 -65.65 -22.12
N VAL A 77 -14.31 -66.08 -22.03
CA VAL A 77 -13.57 -66.22 -20.76
C VAL A 77 -12.22 -65.52 -20.90
N ASN A 78 -11.83 -64.79 -19.85
CA ASN A 78 -10.58 -64.02 -19.76
C ASN A 78 -10.33 -63.23 -21.05
N VAL A 79 -11.30 -62.40 -21.43
CA VAL A 79 -11.21 -61.61 -22.65
C VAL A 79 -10.17 -60.51 -22.45
N ASP A 80 -9.08 -60.57 -23.21
CA ASP A 80 -8.05 -59.55 -23.26
C ASP A 80 -8.53 -58.40 -24.17
N LEU A 81 -8.90 -57.27 -23.56
CA LEU A 81 -9.20 -56.03 -24.27
C LEU A 81 -7.97 -55.14 -24.25
N LYS A 82 -7.47 -54.73 -25.42
CA LYS A 82 -6.28 -53.89 -25.53
C LYS A 82 -6.32 -52.86 -26.64
N ILE A 83 -5.51 -51.83 -26.49
CA ILE A 83 -5.10 -50.91 -27.56
C ILE A 83 -4.04 -51.62 -28.41
N THR A 84 -4.28 -51.77 -29.71
CA THR A 84 -3.32 -52.37 -30.65
C THR A 84 -2.54 -51.34 -31.44
N SER A 85 -3.11 -50.15 -31.64
CA SER A 85 -2.43 -49.02 -32.25
C SER A 85 -3.06 -47.72 -31.73
N ILE A 86 -2.26 -46.66 -31.64
CA ILE A 86 -2.70 -45.30 -31.34
C ILE A 86 -1.70 -44.33 -31.98
N ASN A 87 -2.07 -43.07 -32.23
CA ASN A 87 -1.11 -42.06 -32.68
C ASN A 87 0.17 -42.08 -31.84
N ASN A 88 1.34 -42.12 -32.49
CA ASN A 88 2.65 -42.30 -31.84
C ASN A 88 3.01 -41.20 -30.81
N GLU A 89 2.37 -40.03 -30.89
CA GLU A 89 2.59 -38.92 -29.97
C GLU A 89 1.87 -39.11 -28.62
N LEU A 90 0.93 -40.05 -28.52
CA LEU A 90 0.14 -40.28 -27.32
C LEU A 90 0.78 -41.31 -26.39
N THR A 91 0.70 -41.05 -25.08
CA THR A 91 1.27 -41.94 -24.07
C THR A 91 0.19 -42.87 -23.54
N ILE A 92 0.29 -44.17 -23.80
CA ILE A 92 -0.61 -45.16 -23.21
C ILE A 92 -0.27 -45.34 -21.73
N GLN A 93 -1.24 -45.13 -20.84
CA GLN A 93 -1.09 -45.38 -19.40
C GLN A 93 -1.62 -46.76 -19.01
N LYS A 94 -2.66 -47.25 -19.71
CA LYS A 94 -3.24 -48.57 -19.52
C LYS A 94 -3.62 -49.18 -20.86
N GLU A 95 -2.74 -50.03 -21.36
CA GLU A 95 -2.84 -50.65 -22.68
C GLU A 95 -3.84 -51.80 -22.76
N THR A 96 -3.96 -52.60 -21.70
CA THR A 96 -4.80 -53.81 -21.65
C THR A 96 -5.63 -53.90 -20.37
N ILE A 97 -6.76 -54.59 -20.45
CA ILE A 97 -7.56 -55.06 -19.33
C ILE A 97 -8.13 -56.46 -19.64
N THR A 98 -8.03 -57.35 -18.66
CA THR A 98 -8.65 -58.68 -18.74
C THR A 98 -10.05 -58.66 -18.14
N ILE A 99 -11.07 -59.01 -18.94
CA ILE A 99 -12.45 -59.18 -18.50
C ILE A 99 -12.68 -60.67 -18.20
N PRO A 100 -12.97 -61.06 -16.94
CA PRO A 100 -12.99 -62.46 -16.54
C PRO A 100 -13.97 -63.31 -17.33
N GLN A 101 -15.16 -62.76 -17.63
CA GLN A 101 -16.18 -63.48 -18.37
C GLN A 101 -17.17 -62.53 -19.04
N ILE A 102 -17.63 -62.90 -20.25
CA ILE A 102 -18.78 -62.27 -20.90
C ILE A 102 -19.77 -63.38 -21.28
N LEU A 103 -20.90 -63.42 -20.58
CA LEU A 103 -21.97 -64.40 -20.82
C LEU A 103 -22.65 -64.19 -22.20
N PRO A 104 -23.28 -65.23 -22.77
CA PRO A 104 -24.07 -65.10 -23.99
C PRO A 104 -25.11 -63.98 -23.89
N SER A 105 -25.23 -63.18 -24.96
CA SER A 105 -26.11 -62.01 -25.07
C SER A 105 -25.90 -60.93 -24.00
N LYS A 106 -24.77 -60.94 -23.28
CA LYS A 106 -24.41 -59.89 -22.32
C LYS A 106 -23.37 -58.93 -22.89
N LYS A 107 -23.43 -57.70 -22.36
CA LYS A 107 -22.53 -56.60 -22.69
C LYS A 107 -21.71 -56.22 -21.47
N VAL A 108 -20.42 -55.94 -21.66
CA VAL A 108 -19.49 -55.55 -20.60
C VAL A 108 -18.58 -54.44 -21.13
N THR A 109 -18.15 -53.55 -20.25
CA THR A 109 -17.18 -52.49 -20.55
C THR A 109 -15.81 -52.80 -19.97
N GLY A 110 -14.77 -52.23 -20.56
CA GLY A 110 -13.42 -52.21 -19.99
C GLY A 110 -12.80 -50.83 -20.15
N ASN A 111 -11.94 -50.42 -19.22
CA ASN A 111 -11.35 -49.09 -19.21
C ASN A 111 -9.88 -49.16 -19.64
N LEU A 112 -9.57 -48.48 -20.74
CA LEU A 112 -8.23 -48.26 -21.30
C LEU A 112 -7.88 -46.78 -21.12
N VAL A 113 -6.60 -46.44 -20.93
CA VAL A 113 -6.20 -45.07 -20.57
C VAL A 113 -5.00 -44.61 -21.38
N PHE A 114 -5.07 -43.41 -21.93
CA PHE A 114 -3.97 -42.74 -22.61
C PHE A 114 -3.93 -41.25 -22.28
N SER A 115 -2.77 -40.63 -22.46
CA SER A 115 -2.54 -39.21 -22.24
C SER A 115 -2.19 -38.50 -23.54
N ILE A 116 -2.75 -37.31 -23.72
CA ILE A 116 -2.46 -36.41 -24.82
C ILE A 116 -1.40 -35.42 -24.33
N PRO A 117 -0.21 -35.34 -24.96
CA PRO A 117 0.80 -34.39 -24.52
C PRO A 117 0.33 -32.96 -24.78
N ARG A 118 0.79 -32.02 -23.96
CA ARG A 118 0.41 -30.59 -24.09
C ARG A 118 0.79 -30.00 -25.44
N TYR A 119 1.85 -30.47 -26.09
CA TYR A 119 2.28 -29.98 -27.41
C TYR A 119 1.63 -30.73 -28.59
N PHE A 120 0.63 -31.59 -28.36
CA PHE A 120 -0.07 -32.30 -29.42
C PHE A 120 -0.74 -31.32 -30.41
N LYS A 121 -0.54 -31.53 -31.71
CA LYS A 121 -1.07 -30.67 -32.79
C LYS A 121 -2.12 -31.35 -33.68
N GLY A 122 -2.44 -32.62 -33.42
CA GLY A 122 -3.43 -33.36 -34.19
C GLY A 122 -4.86 -32.88 -33.91
N ASN A 123 -5.73 -32.95 -34.92
CA ASN A 123 -7.17 -32.68 -34.80
C ASN A 123 -8.01 -33.96 -34.58
N LYS A 124 -7.34 -35.12 -34.58
CA LYS A 124 -7.95 -36.44 -34.44
C LYS A 124 -7.01 -37.40 -33.73
N ILE A 125 -7.61 -38.32 -32.98
CA ILE A 125 -6.96 -39.48 -32.38
C ILE A 125 -7.54 -40.74 -33.02
N ASN A 126 -6.66 -41.51 -33.65
CA ASN A 126 -6.96 -42.80 -34.25
C ASN A 126 -6.48 -43.90 -33.29
N ILE A 127 -7.40 -44.80 -32.92
CA ILE A 127 -7.13 -45.89 -31.97
C ILE A 127 -7.69 -47.19 -32.55
N ASP A 128 -6.84 -48.20 -32.70
CA ASP A 128 -7.31 -49.57 -32.93
C ASP A 128 -7.38 -50.31 -31.61
N ILE A 129 -8.53 -50.91 -31.32
CA ILE A 129 -8.72 -51.77 -30.15
C ILE A 129 -9.11 -53.19 -30.56
N GLN A 130 -8.69 -54.15 -29.75
CA GLN A 130 -8.96 -55.57 -29.95
C GLN A 130 -9.42 -56.23 -28.65
N ALA A 131 -10.48 -57.03 -28.72
CA ALA A 131 -10.95 -57.88 -27.63
C ALA A 131 -10.85 -59.35 -28.06
N THR A 132 -10.05 -60.15 -27.34
CA THR A 132 -9.75 -61.55 -27.69
C THR A 132 -10.06 -62.48 -26.53
N ASP A 133 -10.90 -63.50 -26.77
CA ASP A 133 -11.08 -64.58 -25.79
C ASP A 133 -9.75 -65.33 -25.57
N VAL A 134 -9.41 -65.70 -24.34
CA VAL A 134 -8.12 -66.33 -24.01
C VAL A 134 -7.81 -67.60 -24.81
N ARG A 135 -8.85 -68.30 -25.30
CA ARG A 135 -8.69 -69.51 -26.12
C ARG A 135 -8.42 -69.19 -27.59
N GLY A 136 -8.45 -67.92 -27.98
CA GLY A 136 -8.28 -67.44 -29.36
C GLY A 136 -9.45 -67.78 -30.29
N VAL A 137 -10.58 -68.26 -29.75
CA VAL A 137 -11.71 -68.76 -30.55
C VAL A 137 -12.66 -67.66 -31.01
N SER A 138 -12.54 -66.45 -30.45
CA SER A 138 -13.30 -65.27 -30.85
C SER A 138 -12.48 -64.01 -30.61
N THR A 139 -12.44 -63.14 -31.63
CA THR A 139 -11.71 -61.88 -31.63
C THR A 139 -12.56 -60.81 -32.27
N ALA A 140 -12.68 -59.66 -31.62
CA ALA A 140 -13.29 -58.46 -32.18
C ALA A 140 -12.25 -57.36 -32.32
N LYS A 141 -12.29 -56.61 -33.42
CA LYS A 141 -11.45 -55.43 -33.65
C LYS A 141 -12.33 -54.23 -33.96
N LYS A 142 -11.90 -53.03 -33.57
CA LYS A 142 -12.54 -51.78 -33.93
C LYS A 142 -11.52 -50.65 -34.05
N ALA A 143 -11.57 -49.94 -35.17
CA ALA A 143 -10.90 -48.66 -35.33
C ALA A 143 -11.83 -47.55 -34.82
N ILE A 144 -11.28 -46.62 -34.04
CA ILE A 144 -11.97 -45.49 -33.45
C ILE A 144 -11.26 -44.22 -33.89
N GLU A 145 -12.03 -43.25 -34.36
CA GLU A 145 -11.56 -41.89 -34.63
C GLU A 145 -12.26 -40.93 -33.66
N ILE A 146 -11.49 -40.19 -32.88
CA ILE A 146 -11.99 -39.21 -31.90
C ILE A 146 -11.48 -37.84 -32.32
N ARG A 147 -12.37 -36.87 -32.49
CA ARG A 147 -11.97 -35.48 -32.76
C ARG A 147 -11.33 -34.88 -31.53
N THR A 148 -10.31 -34.05 -31.74
CA THR A 148 -9.61 -33.33 -30.67
C THR A 148 -9.54 -31.85 -30.93
N GLU A 149 -9.52 -31.09 -29.86
CA GLU A 149 -9.22 -29.67 -29.88
C GLU A 149 -7.82 -29.44 -29.29
N THR A 150 -7.14 -28.42 -29.78
CA THR A 150 -5.79 -28.08 -29.33
C THR A 150 -5.73 -26.62 -28.90
N TYR A 151 -5.17 -26.40 -27.72
CA TYR A 151 -5.01 -25.10 -27.10
C TYR A 151 -3.55 -24.82 -26.82
N GLN A 152 -3.17 -23.55 -26.78
CA GLN A 152 -1.82 -23.14 -26.42
C GLN A 152 -1.87 -21.89 -25.53
N PRO A 153 -0.92 -21.73 -24.60
CA PRO A 153 -0.73 -20.46 -23.92
C PRO A 153 -0.27 -19.39 -24.91
N ILE A 154 -0.77 -18.16 -24.74
CA ILE A 154 -0.40 -17.00 -25.57
C ILE A 154 0.13 -15.92 -24.62
N ILE A 155 1.46 -15.83 -24.54
CA ILE A 155 2.13 -14.91 -23.61
C ILE A 155 2.14 -13.50 -24.16
N ALA A 156 1.70 -12.55 -23.33
CA ALA A 156 1.81 -11.12 -23.51
C ALA A 156 2.30 -10.48 -22.21
N TYR A 157 2.53 -9.17 -22.21
CA TYR A 157 2.82 -8.43 -21.00
C TYR A 157 2.28 -7.01 -21.09
N GLN A 158 2.03 -6.42 -19.93
CA GLN A 158 1.89 -4.98 -19.76
C GLN A 158 3.08 -4.47 -18.98
N TYR A 159 3.47 -3.22 -19.20
CA TYR A 159 4.52 -2.60 -18.40
C TYR A 159 4.14 -1.21 -17.92
N LYS A 160 4.75 -0.82 -16.81
CA LYS A 160 4.66 0.51 -16.25
C LYS A 160 6.03 0.92 -15.73
N LEU A 161 6.46 2.13 -16.08
CA LEU A 161 7.64 2.74 -15.51
C LEU A 161 7.26 3.46 -14.21
N ILE A 162 7.99 3.19 -13.14
CA ILE A 162 7.92 3.89 -11.86
C ILE A 162 9.17 4.75 -11.74
N ASP A 163 8.94 6.07 -11.77
CA ASP A 163 9.95 7.11 -11.69
C ASP A 163 10.32 7.38 -10.22
N GLY A 164 11.61 7.32 -9.86
CA GLY A 164 12.04 7.32 -8.46
C GLY A 164 11.71 8.61 -7.72
N ASN A 165 11.88 9.76 -8.37
CA ASN A 165 11.58 11.09 -7.85
C ASN A 165 10.14 11.53 -8.16
N HIS A 166 9.39 10.73 -8.95
CA HIS A 166 7.98 10.93 -9.31
C HIS A 166 7.69 12.26 -10.03
N ASN A 167 8.66 12.80 -10.77
CA ASN A 167 8.51 14.03 -11.54
C ASN A 167 7.90 13.78 -12.94
N GLY A 168 7.83 12.51 -13.36
CA GLY A 168 7.26 12.07 -14.63
C GLY A 168 8.26 11.94 -15.78
N PHE A 169 9.55 12.15 -15.51
CA PHE A 169 10.65 12.07 -16.46
C PHE A 169 11.78 11.25 -15.85
N LEU A 170 12.11 10.14 -16.51
CA LEU A 170 13.26 9.34 -16.10
C LEU A 170 14.55 10.04 -16.55
N GLU A 171 15.32 10.53 -15.60
CA GLU A 171 16.56 11.30 -15.83
C GLU A 171 17.81 10.43 -15.64
N ASN A 172 18.94 10.83 -16.23
CA ASN A 172 20.23 10.19 -15.97
C ASN A 172 20.66 10.41 -14.51
N GLY A 173 21.17 9.36 -13.86
CA GLY A 173 21.56 9.39 -12.45
C GLY A 173 20.42 9.07 -11.47
N GLU A 174 19.22 8.81 -11.97
CA GLU A 174 18.05 8.42 -11.17
C GLU A 174 17.90 6.90 -11.04
N GLU A 175 17.21 6.47 -9.98
CA GLU A 175 16.72 5.10 -9.80
C GLU A 175 15.25 5.02 -10.24
N GLY A 176 14.89 3.94 -10.95
CA GLY A 176 13.52 3.66 -11.36
C GLY A 176 13.16 2.19 -11.19
N GLU A 177 11.88 1.84 -11.29
CA GLU A 177 11.43 0.45 -11.35
C GLU A 177 10.64 0.21 -12.63
N LEU A 178 10.96 -0.88 -13.33
CA LEU A 178 10.12 -1.38 -14.40
C LEU A 178 9.17 -2.44 -13.82
N GLU A 179 7.89 -2.11 -13.78
CA GLU A 179 6.83 -3.02 -13.37
C GLU A 179 6.32 -3.76 -14.62
N ILE A 180 6.50 -5.08 -14.68
CA ILE A 180 6.06 -5.96 -15.77
C ILE A 180 4.95 -6.85 -15.26
N GLN A 181 3.82 -6.87 -15.94
CA GLN A 181 2.72 -7.80 -15.67
C GLN A 181 2.59 -8.81 -16.82
N PRO A 182 3.11 -10.04 -16.67
CA PRO A 182 2.90 -11.11 -17.63
C PRO A 182 1.43 -11.53 -17.72
N VAL A 183 0.96 -11.82 -18.92
CA VAL A 183 -0.42 -12.21 -19.22
C VAL A 183 -0.41 -13.44 -20.11
N ASN A 184 -1.34 -14.37 -19.86
CA ASN A 184 -1.62 -15.50 -20.75
C ASN A 184 -3.01 -15.32 -21.37
N ASN A 185 -3.07 -14.89 -22.63
CA ASN A 185 -4.30 -14.76 -23.41
C ASN A 185 -4.72 -16.07 -24.10
N GLY A 186 -4.00 -17.16 -23.84
CA GLY A 186 -4.27 -18.48 -24.43
C GLY A 186 -5.22 -19.29 -23.57
N LYS A 187 -5.93 -20.23 -24.20
CA LYS A 187 -6.90 -21.15 -23.57
C LYS A 187 -6.26 -22.31 -22.79
N MET A 188 -4.93 -22.32 -22.67
CA MET A 188 -4.19 -23.31 -21.89
C MET A 188 -3.26 -22.60 -20.91
N ASP A 189 -3.13 -23.14 -19.70
CA ASP A 189 -2.17 -22.67 -18.70
C ASP A 189 -0.74 -22.58 -19.27
N ALA A 190 -0.04 -21.49 -19.03
CA ALA A 190 1.40 -21.39 -19.24
C ALA A 190 2.12 -21.95 -18.01
N LYS A 191 3.20 -22.73 -18.18
CA LYS A 191 3.92 -23.39 -17.07
C LYS A 191 5.41 -23.11 -17.10
N ASN A 192 6.00 -23.02 -15.92
CA ASN A 192 7.43 -22.83 -15.65
C ASN A 192 8.04 -21.71 -16.49
N LEU A 193 7.50 -20.50 -16.35
CA LEU A 193 7.95 -19.33 -17.10
C LEU A 193 9.16 -18.68 -16.43
N SER A 194 10.03 -18.09 -17.24
CA SER A 194 11.14 -17.25 -16.80
C SER A 194 11.09 -15.91 -17.53
N VAL A 195 11.03 -14.81 -16.78
CA VAL A 195 11.03 -13.44 -17.27
C VAL A 195 12.44 -12.87 -17.06
N ASN A 196 13.07 -12.42 -18.13
CA ASN A 196 14.42 -11.87 -18.13
C ASN A 196 14.41 -10.50 -18.83
N LEU A 197 15.01 -9.51 -18.18
CA LEU A 197 15.23 -8.17 -18.74
C LEU A 197 16.71 -7.96 -19.04
N ARG A 198 17.00 -7.29 -20.14
CA ARG A 198 18.36 -6.89 -20.51
C ARG A 198 18.35 -5.52 -21.15
N ALA A 199 19.25 -4.65 -20.68
CA ALA A 199 19.57 -3.39 -21.31
C ALA A 199 21.06 -3.11 -21.11
N ASP A 200 21.75 -2.66 -22.15
CA ASP A 200 23.19 -2.37 -22.05
C ASP A 200 23.45 -1.02 -21.33
N ASP A 201 22.49 -0.09 -21.39
CA ASP A 201 22.62 1.26 -20.86
C ASP A 201 21.92 1.47 -19.49
N LEU A 202 21.34 0.43 -18.88
CA LEU A 202 20.71 0.50 -17.55
C LEU A 202 21.31 -0.54 -16.61
N LEU A 203 21.40 -0.19 -15.34
CA LEU A 203 21.95 -1.07 -14.30
C LEU A 203 20.80 -1.67 -13.48
N PHE A 204 20.37 -2.88 -13.81
CA PHE A 204 19.34 -3.60 -13.03
C PHE A 204 19.93 -4.19 -11.74
N SER A 205 19.24 -3.96 -10.62
CA SER A 205 19.56 -4.62 -9.34
C SER A 205 19.12 -6.10 -9.32
N ASN A 206 17.99 -6.38 -9.98
CA ASN A 206 17.53 -7.71 -10.36
C ASN A 206 16.85 -7.58 -11.72
N SER A 207 17.13 -8.50 -12.63
CA SER A 207 16.55 -8.52 -13.98
C SER A 207 15.85 -9.84 -14.32
N GLN A 208 15.70 -10.76 -13.36
CA GLN A 208 15.12 -12.08 -13.60
C GLN A 208 14.01 -12.43 -12.58
N ALA A 209 13.00 -13.14 -13.05
CA ALA A 209 11.93 -13.68 -12.23
C ALA A 209 11.41 -15.01 -12.79
N THR A 210 10.92 -15.89 -11.92
CA THR A 210 10.33 -17.17 -12.32
C THR A 210 8.87 -17.25 -11.89
N ILE A 211 8.04 -17.89 -12.73
CA ILE A 211 6.61 -18.04 -12.51
C ILE A 211 6.24 -19.50 -12.73
N LYS A 212 5.61 -20.13 -11.74
CA LYS A 212 5.23 -21.56 -11.84
C LYS A 212 4.15 -21.79 -12.89
N THR A 213 3.08 -21.00 -12.82
CA THR A 213 1.93 -21.13 -13.72
C THR A 213 1.26 -19.77 -13.91
N ILE A 214 0.78 -19.49 -15.12
CA ILE A 214 -0.23 -18.48 -15.38
C ILE A 214 -1.41 -19.22 -16.00
N SER A 215 -2.57 -19.20 -15.35
CA SER A 215 -3.76 -19.91 -15.84
C SER A 215 -4.17 -19.41 -17.23
N ALA A 216 -4.91 -20.23 -17.96
CA ALA A 216 -5.56 -19.80 -19.20
C ALA A 216 -6.32 -18.47 -19.02
N GLU A 217 -6.22 -17.60 -20.03
CA GLU A 217 -6.94 -16.31 -20.11
C GLU A 217 -6.82 -15.43 -18.84
N SER A 218 -5.66 -15.46 -18.19
CA SER A 218 -5.41 -14.77 -16.92
C SER A 218 -4.10 -13.97 -16.92
N SER A 219 -3.97 -13.07 -15.93
CA SER A 219 -2.77 -12.26 -15.72
C SER A 219 -2.06 -12.67 -14.44
N TYR A 220 -0.72 -12.62 -14.45
CA TYR A 220 0.08 -12.76 -13.24
C TYR A 220 0.09 -11.44 -12.44
N VAL A 221 0.51 -11.50 -11.18
CA VAL A 221 0.75 -10.29 -10.39
C VAL A 221 1.93 -9.49 -10.99
N PRO A 222 1.93 -8.15 -10.91
CA PRO A 222 3.04 -7.37 -11.42
C PRO A 222 4.37 -7.71 -10.73
N LEU A 223 5.41 -7.90 -11.54
CA LEU A 223 6.80 -8.10 -11.15
C LEU A 223 7.55 -6.78 -11.25
N ARG A 224 8.43 -6.49 -10.30
CA ARG A 224 9.19 -5.23 -10.27
C ARG A 224 10.67 -5.47 -10.45
N PHE A 225 11.27 -4.72 -11.35
CA PHE A 225 12.69 -4.79 -11.69
C PHE A 225 13.32 -3.40 -11.48
N PRO A 226 13.92 -3.14 -10.31
CA PRO A 226 14.56 -1.87 -10.03
C PRO A 226 15.86 -1.73 -10.83
N PHE A 227 16.10 -0.55 -11.38
CA PHE A 227 17.29 -0.21 -12.14
C PHE A 227 17.77 1.22 -11.85
N THR A 228 19.04 1.48 -12.15
CA THR A 228 19.63 2.82 -12.10
C THR A 228 20.01 3.27 -13.50
N VAL A 229 19.70 4.52 -13.83
CA VAL A 229 20.14 5.17 -15.06
C VAL A 229 21.54 5.74 -14.84
N PRO A 230 22.56 5.38 -15.63
CA PRO A 230 23.90 5.93 -15.47
C PRO A 230 23.92 7.46 -15.59
N ARG A 231 24.66 8.14 -14.70
CA ARG A 231 24.76 9.62 -14.67
C ARG A 231 25.31 10.21 -15.97
N THR A 232 26.14 9.49 -16.70
CA THR A 232 26.76 9.93 -17.97
C THR A 232 25.92 9.59 -19.20
N LEU A 233 24.71 9.05 -19.03
CA LEU A 233 23.88 8.63 -20.16
C LEU A 233 23.30 9.86 -20.90
N GLU A 234 23.76 10.07 -22.13
CA GLU A 234 23.28 11.16 -23.01
C GLU A 234 22.16 10.73 -23.97
N LYS A 235 21.85 9.42 -24.03
CA LYS A 235 20.81 8.88 -24.91
C LYS A 235 19.44 9.35 -24.43
N LYS A 236 18.57 9.76 -25.38
CA LYS A 236 17.17 10.15 -25.12
C LYS A 236 16.20 8.99 -24.94
N SER A 237 16.67 7.77 -25.19
CA SER A 237 15.90 6.57 -24.92
C SER A 237 16.82 5.36 -24.80
N VAL A 238 16.38 4.35 -24.03
CA VAL A 238 17.06 3.07 -23.89
C VAL A 238 16.09 1.95 -24.25
N ASN A 239 16.58 0.98 -25.02
CA ASN A 239 15.84 -0.23 -25.31
C ASN A 239 16.11 -1.28 -24.23
N VAL A 240 15.06 -1.74 -23.58
CA VAL A 240 15.08 -2.87 -22.64
C VAL A 240 14.47 -4.08 -23.33
N GLN A 241 15.29 -5.07 -23.65
CA GLN A 241 14.82 -6.35 -24.16
C GLN A 241 14.17 -7.14 -23.02
N ILE A 242 12.94 -7.58 -23.24
CA ILE A 242 12.22 -8.51 -22.38
C ILE A 242 12.14 -9.87 -23.06
N GLN A 243 12.49 -10.92 -22.33
CA GLN A 243 12.35 -12.30 -22.76
C GLN A 243 11.55 -13.09 -21.72
N ILE A 244 10.39 -13.62 -22.12
CA ILE A 244 9.57 -14.52 -21.33
C ILE A 244 9.61 -15.90 -21.96
N SER A 245 10.36 -16.84 -21.38
CA SER A 245 10.33 -18.24 -21.81
C SER A 245 9.24 -19.01 -21.05
N GLN A 246 8.80 -20.14 -21.60
CA GLN A 246 7.84 -21.05 -20.97
C GLN A 246 8.11 -22.51 -21.34
N GLN A 247 7.52 -23.45 -20.62
CA GLN A 247 7.61 -24.87 -20.92
C GLN A 247 6.67 -25.27 -22.07
N ASP A 248 7.09 -26.27 -22.85
CA ASP A 248 6.34 -26.94 -23.92
C ASP A 248 5.98 -26.08 -25.15
N PHE A 249 5.97 -24.75 -25.01
CA PHE A 249 5.55 -23.79 -26.05
C PHE A 249 6.56 -22.65 -26.23
N PRO A 250 6.56 -21.95 -27.39
CA PRO A 250 7.41 -20.78 -27.61
C PRO A 250 7.14 -19.66 -26.59
N GLY A 251 8.20 -18.99 -26.17
CA GLY A 251 8.10 -17.79 -25.33
C GLY A 251 7.80 -16.52 -26.13
N LEU A 252 8.01 -15.38 -25.47
CA LEU A 252 7.96 -14.04 -26.05
C LEU A 252 9.31 -13.37 -25.91
N THR A 253 9.76 -12.70 -26.97
CA THR A 253 10.88 -11.75 -26.92
C THR A 253 10.40 -10.45 -27.51
N ASP A 254 10.55 -9.35 -26.78
CA ASP A 254 10.10 -8.02 -27.18
C ASP A 254 11.03 -6.94 -26.63
N ASN A 255 10.83 -5.68 -27.05
CA ASN A 255 11.67 -4.54 -26.71
C ASN A 255 10.83 -3.39 -26.17
N ILE A 256 11.15 -2.96 -24.95
CA ILE A 256 10.53 -1.80 -24.30
C ILE A 256 11.42 -0.59 -24.53
N ASN A 257 10.91 0.42 -25.24
CA ASN A 257 11.64 1.67 -25.43
C ASN A 257 11.33 2.64 -24.28
N LEU A 258 12.29 2.84 -23.37
CA LEU A 258 12.16 3.75 -22.25
C LEU A 258 12.69 5.14 -22.64
N PRO A 259 11.87 6.19 -22.60
CA PRO A 259 12.35 7.55 -22.82
C PRO A 259 13.19 8.01 -21.63
N ILE A 260 14.34 8.61 -21.92
CA ILE A 260 15.26 9.20 -20.94
C ILE A 260 15.37 10.69 -21.22
N THR A 261 15.42 11.51 -20.17
CA THR A 261 15.66 12.94 -20.25
C THR A 261 17.08 13.24 -19.74
N PRO A 262 18.08 13.39 -20.65
CA PRO A 262 19.43 13.75 -20.24
C PRO A 262 19.46 15.15 -19.62
N VAL A 263 19.99 15.25 -18.42
CA VAL A 263 20.20 16.46 -17.65
C VAL A 263 21.65 16.54 -17.20
N ILE A 264 22.15 17.76 -17.04
CA ILE A 264 23.51 18.03 -16.58
C ILE A 264 23.50 18.99 -15.39
N PRO A 265 24.53 18.97 -14.53
CA PRO A 265 24.73 20.03 -13.55
C PRO A 265 25.13 21.32 -14.26
N ASP A 266 24.67 22.46 -13.77
CA ASP A 266 24.96 23.76 -14.36
C ASP A 266 25.28 24.79 -13.27
N PHE A 267 26.46 25.41 -13.32
CA PHE A 267 26.95 26.21 -12.21
C PHE A 267 26.81 27.72 -12.42
N GLU A 268 26.44 28.42 -11.35
CA GLU A 268 26.51 29.88 -11.20
C GLU A 268 27.28 30.21 -9.90
N ILE A 269 27.83 31.42 -9.81
CA ILE A 269 28.44 31.93 -8.57
C ILE A 269 27.78 33.21 -8.11
N VAL A 270 27.53 33.30 -6.80
CA VAL A 270 27.15 34.53 -6.12
C VAL A 270 28.31 34.99 -5.27
N THR A 271 28.68 36.26 -5.39
CA THR A 271 29.85 36.86 -4.75
C THR A 271 29.43 38.01 -3.84
N GLN A 272 29.99 38.09 -2.64
CA GLN A 272 29.83 39.21 -1.70
C GLN A 272 31.20 39.63 -1.18
N ILE A 273 31.44 40.94 -1.09
CA ILE A 273 32.67 41.49 -0.51
C ILE A 273 32.37 41.93 0.92
N ILE A 274 33.26 41.57 1.85
CA ILE A 274 33.32 42.15 3.19
C ILE A 274 34.62 42.95 3.24
N ASP A 275 34.46 44.27 3.34
CA ASP A 275 35.58 45.19 3.50
C ASP A 275 35.65 45.68 4.99
N PRO A 276 36.85 45.91 5.54
CA PRO A 276 37.07 46.37 6.92
C PRO A 276 36.34 47.67 7.31
N ASN A 277 36.27 48.64 6.40
CA ASN A 277 35.74 49.97 6.64
C ASN A 277 34.20 50.04 6.38
N LYS A 278 33.62 48.97 5.81
CA LYS A 278 32.19 48.78 5.49
C LYS A 278 31.64 49.80 4.49
N ASN A 279 32.47 50.42 3.67
CA ASN A 279 32.05 51.36 2.64
C ASN A 279 31.62 50.67 1.34
N ASN A 280 31.78 49.33 1.26
CA ASN A 280 31.45 48.48 0.11
C ASN A 280 32.27 48.81 -1.16
N VAL A 281 33.45 49.41 -0.98
CA VAL A 281 34.42 49.73 -2.03
C VAL A 281 35.69 48.94 -1.75
N ILE A 282 36.32 48.40 -2.79
CA ILE A 282 37.65 47.81 -2.65
C ILE A 282 38.65 48.94 -2.86
N GLU A 283 39.42 49.31 -1.83
CA GLU A 283 40.45 50.34 -1.96
C GLU A 283 41.86 49.73 -1.95
N GLN A 284 42.80 50.47 -2.54
CA GLN A 284 44.22 50.16 -2.45
C GLN A 284 44.68 50.13 -0.99
N GLY A 285 45.55 49.19 -0.64
CA GLY A 285 46.07 49.04 0.72
C GLY A 285 45.19 48.21 1.66
N GLU A 286 43.99 47.80 1.22
CA GLU A 286 43.03 47.06 2.05
C GLU A 286 43.13 45.55 1.92
N SER A 287 42.70 44.85 2.98
CA SER A 287 42.51 43.41 2.95
C SER A 287 41.02 43.11 3.02
N ILE A 288 40.47 42.54 1.94
CA ILE A 288 39.05 42.23 1.83
C ILE A 288 38.80 40.73 1.87
N GLU A 289 37.61 40.35 2.30
CA GLU A 289 37.14 38.97 2.26
C GLU A 289 36.07 38.81 1.17
N LEU A 290 36.39 38.06 0.12
CA LEU A 290 35.44 37.70 -0.93
C LEU A 290 34.74 36.40 -0.55
N ILE A 291 33.44 36.50 -0.30
CA ILE A 291 32.56 35.36 -0.08
C ILE A 291 32.01 34.88 -1.42
N VAL A 292 32.27 33.62 -1.78
CA VAL A 292 31.81 32.99 -3.00
C VAL A 292 30.90 31.81 -2.67
N THR A 293 29.69 31.80 -3.23
CA THR A 293 28.74 30.69 -3.12
C THR A 293 28.51 30.11 -4.51
N VAL A 294 28.77 28.81 -4.69
CA VAL A 294 28.49 28.10 -5.94
C VAL A 294 27.07 27.58 -5.90
N ILE A 295 26.31 27.79 -6.97
CA ILE A 295 24.93 27.33 -7.12
C ILE A 295 24.87 26.36 -8.29
N ASN A 296 24.32 25.16 -8.08
CA ASN A 296 23.97 24.25 -9.16
C ASN A 296 22.54 24.56 -9.61
N LYS A 297 22.37 25.27 -10.72
CA LYS A 297 21.10 25.54 -11.39
C LYS A 297 20.62 24.38 -12.27
N GLY A 298 21.49 23.40 -12.51
CA GLY A 298 21.18 22.20 -13.26
C GLY A 298 20.20 21.30 -12.54
N ARG A 299 19.60 20.37 -13.30
CA ARG A 299 18.64 19.37 -12.80
C ARG A 299 19.31 18.09 -12.30
N LEU A 300 20.61 17.93 -12.54
CA LEU A 300 21.41 16.83 -12.01
C LEU A 300 22.26 17.27 -10.83
N ASP A 301 22.32 16.44 -9.81
CA ASP A 301 23.26 16.59 -8.70
C ASP A 301 24.71 16.61 -9.20
N ALA A 302 25.49 17.58 -8.72
CA ALA A 302 26.92 17.64 -8.96
C ALA A 302 27.69 16.90 -7.86
N GLU A 303 28.65 16.07 -8.25
CA GLU A 303 29.51 15.32 -7.32
C GLU A 303 30.97 15.78 -7.43
N ASN A 304 31.72 15.71 -6.33
CA ASN A 304 33.12 16.13 -6.22
C ASN A 304 33.39 17.51 -6.84
N VAL A 305 32.52 18.47 -6.54
CA VAL A 305 32.65 19.84 -7.02
C VAL A 305 33.87 20.49 -6.36
N VAL A 306 34.74 21.06 -7.18
CA VAL A 306 35.92 21.82 -6.77
C VAL A 306 35.86 23.18 -7.43
N LEU A 307 35.95 24.23 -6.62
CA LEU A 307 36.05 25.61 -7.08
C LEU A 307 37.52 26.04 -7.06
N LYS A 308 38.04 26.48 -8.21
CA LYS A 308 39.39 27.03 -8.31
C LYS A 308 39.36 28.46 -8.84
N LEU A 309 39.99 29.38 -8.13
CA LEU A 309 40.24 30.73 -8.58
C LEU A 309 41.53 30.75 -9.41
N GLN A 310 41.47 31.21 -10.66
CA GLN A 310 42.60 31.26 -11.58
C GLN A 310 43.19 32.68 -11.62
N GLY A 311 44.51 32.78 -11.42
CA GLY A 311 45.32 33.99 -11.56
C GLY A 311 46.47 33.79 -12.56
N GLU A 312 47.15 34.87 -12.96
CA GLU A 312 48.32 34.80 -13.86
C GLU A 312 49.53 34.13 -13.20
N LYS A 313 49.67 34.22 -11.87
CA LYS A 313 50.68 33.52 -11.06
C LYS A 313 50.03 32.83 -9.86
N GLN A 314 50.75 31.89 -9.24
CA GLN A 314 50.19 30.97 -8.24
C GLN A 314 49.62 31.65 -6.97
N SER A 315 50.13 32.84 -6.62
CA SER A 315 49.74 33.65 -5.44
C SER A 315 49.34 35.10 -5.77
N GLU A 316 49.51 35.53 -7.01
CA GLU A 316 49.19 36.88 -7.50
C GLU A 316 48.17 36.75 -8.64
N LEU A 317 46.94 37.21 -8.40
CA LEU A 317 45.83 37.06 -9.35
C LEU A 317 46.00 37.97 -10.56
N ILE A 318 46.33 39.22 -10.26
CA ILE A 318 46.77 40.31 -11.15
C ILE A 318 47.80 41.16 -10.37
N PRO A 319 48.63 41.98 -11.04
CA PRO A 319 49.64 42.80 -10.36
C PRO A 319 49.09 43.58 -9.17
N GLY A 320 49.65 43.35 -7.98
CA GLY A 320 49.26 44.02 -6.73
C GLY A 320 48.03 43.45 -6.00
N VAL A 321 47.42 42.36 -6.47
CA VAL A 321 46.33 41.65 -5.77
C VAL A 321 46.79 40.24 -5.38
N ILE A 322 47.03 40.04 -4.09
CA ILE A 322 47.61 38.81 -3.52
C ILE A 322 46.54 38.03 -2.76
N LEU A 323 46.51 36.71 -2.96
CA LEU A 323 45.65 35.82 -2.18
C LEU A 323 46.29 35.51 -0.81
N GLY A 324 45.51 35.67 0.26
CA GLY A 324 45.91 35.32 1.61
C GLY A 324 45.67 33.85 1.98
N SER A 325 45.02 33.07 1.13
CA SER A 325 44.65 31.66 1.35
C SER A 325 44.73 30.83 0.07
N ASP A 326 44.49 29.51 0.18
CA ASP A 326 44.41 28.59 -0.96
C ASP A 326 43.45 29.09 -2.05
N ASN A 327 43.81 28.85 -3.31
CA ASN A 327 43.00 29.22 -4.48
C ASN A 327 42.07 28.10 -4.95
N THR A 328 42.07 26.95 -4.27
CA THR A 328 41.31 25.75 -4.64
C THR A 328 40.51 25.28 -3.44
N PHE A 329 39.20 25.10 -3.63
CA PHE A 329 38.25 24.79 -2.59
C PHE A 329 37.43 23.57 -2.95
N GLU A 330 37.58 22.49 -2.18
CA GLU A 330 36.71 21.34 -2.27
C GLU A 330 35.33 21.68 -1.68
N ILE A 331 34.30 21.55 -2.52
CA ILE A 331 32.91 21.79 -2.15
C ILE A 331 32.19 20.46 -1.90
N GLY A 332 32.53 19.41 -2.66
CA GLY A 332 31.88 18.10 -2.54
C GLY A 332 30.59 18.02 -3.36
N ARG A 333 29.51 17.49 -2.80
CA ARG A 333 28.22 17.35 -3.52
C ARG A 333 27.41 18.64 -3.47
N ILE A 334 26.88 19.08 -4.62
CA ILE A 334 25.87 20.14 -4.70
C ILE A 334 24.64 19.58 -5.39
N GLY A 335 23.55 19.41 -4.63
CA GLY A 335 22.29 18.91 -5.19
C GLY A 335 21.72 19.84 -6.28
N ALA A 336 20.90 19.28 -7.17
CA ALA A 336 20.19 20.03 -8.20
C ALA A 336 19.38 21.20 -7.58
N GLY A 337 19.53 22.40 -8.13
CA GLY A 337 18.90 23.62 -7.62
C GLY A 337 19.41 24.12 -6.26
N LYS A 338 20.49 23.54 -5.71
CA LYS A 338 21.05 23.91 -4.38
C LYS A 338 22.32 24.74 -4.51
N SER A 339 22.70 25.34 -3.39
CA SER A 339 23.92 26.14 -3.24
C SER A 339 24.90 25.48 -2.28
N SER A 340 26.19 25.70 -2.50
CA SER A 340 27.27 25.33 -1.58
C SER A 340 27.21 26.16 -0.31
N SER A 341 27.94 25.72 0.72
CA SER A 341 28.35 26.65 1.78
C SER A 341 29.23 27.77 1.18
N PRO A 342 29.15 29.00 1.72
CA PRO A 342 29.98 30.09 1.22
C PRO A 342 31.47 29.83 1.50
N LYS A 343 32.31 30.05 0.50
CA LYS A 343 33.78 29.99 0.61
C LYS A 343 34.32 31.40 0.76
N ARG A 344 35.15 31.61 1.78
CA ARG A 344 35.76 32.89 2.11
C ARG A 344 37.17 32.93 1.54
N ILE A 345 37.45 33.92 0.72
CA ILE A 345 38.73 34.11 0.04
C ILE A 345 39.30 35.43 0.52
N LEU A 346 40.41 35.37 1.27
CA LEU A 346 41.10 36.58 1.72
C LEU A 346 41.95 37.13 0.57
N MET A 347 41.78 38.41 0.25
CA MET A 347 42.56 39.10 -0.77
C MET A 347 43.18 40.36 -0.19
N HIS A 348 44.49 40.50 -0.39
CA HIS A 348 45.26 41.67 -0.02
C HIS A 348 45.48 42.53 -1.26
N ILE A 349 44.87 43.72 -1.25
CA ILE A 349 44.99 44.72 -2.31
C ILE A 349 46.15 45.62 -1.94
N GLN A 350 47.30 45.46 -2.60
CA GLN A 350 48.46 46.29 -2.33
C GLN A 350 48.25 47.71 -2.85
N ARG A 351 48.96 48.69 -2.28
CA ARG A 351 48.98 50.06 -2.78
C ARG A 351 49.49 50.19 -4.23
N SER A 352 50.20 49.18 -4.71
CA SER A 352 50.66 49.06 -6.09
C SER A 352 49.60 48.50 -7.05
N ALA A 353 48.44 48.04 -6.58
CA ALA A 353 47.39 47.50 -7.43
C ALA A 353 46.81 48.60 -8.33
N ASN A 354 46.63 48.35 -9.63
CA ASN A 354 46.08 49.37 -10.53
C ASN A 354 44.61 49.68 -10.20
N PRO A 355 44.21 50.95 -10.00
CA PRO A 355 42.80 51.34 -9.90
C PRO A 355 42.04 50.98 -11.18
N GLY A 356 40.80 50.53 -11.05
CA GLY A 356 39.98 50.09 -12.18
C GLY A 356 39.33 48.73 -11.99
N THR A 357 39.15 47.97 -13.08
CA THR A 357 38.42 46.69 -13.04
C THR A 357 39.32 45.53 -12.61
N LEU A 358 38.87 44.74 -11.64
CA LEU A 358 39.49 43.50 -11.17
C LEU A 358 38.71 42.29 -11.72
N PRO A 359 39.13 41.68 -12.85
CA PRO A 359 38.52 40.46 -13.36
C PRO A 359 39.03 39.22 -12.61
N LEU A 360 38.11 38.40 -12.09
CA LEU A 360 38.40 37.15 -11.40
C LEU A 360 37.79 35.95 -12.14
N ASN A 361 38.63 34.97 -12.47
CA ASN A 361 38.25 33.75 -13.18
C ASN A 361 38.03 32.58 -12.22
N PHE A 362 36.81 32.06 -12.16
CA PHE A 362 36.44 30.90 -11.37
C PHE A 362 36.27 29.69 -12.28
N ASN A 363 36.98 28.61 -12.01
CA ASN A 363 36.85 27.34 -12.68
C ASN A 363 36.23 26.31 -11.72
N ILE A 364 35.07 25.78 -12.07
CA ILE A 364 34.35 24.79 -11.27
C ILE A 364 34.45 23.44 -11.98
N SER A 365 35.19 22.50 -11.42
CA SER A 365 35.27 21.12 -11.90
C SER A 365 34.36 20.20 -11.08
N GLN A 366 33.95 19.09 -11.67
CA GLN A 366 33.11 18.07 -11.02
C GLN A 366 33.41 16.68 -11.57
N LYS A 367 32.85 15.66 -10.93
CA LYS A 367 32.86 14.28 -11.41
C LYS A 367 31.94 14.14 -12.62
N ASP A 368 32.27 13.22 -13.53
CA ASP A 368 31.46 12.79 -14.68
C ASP A 368 31.25 13.83 -15.81
N PHE A 369 31.48 15.13 -15.57
CA PHE A 369 31.22 16.21 -16.53
C PHE A 369 32.38 17.22 -16.61
N SER A 370 32.44 17.98 -17.71
CA SER A 370 33.46 19.01 -17.94
C SER A 370 33.37 20.20 -16.98
N SER A 371 34.51 20.89 -16.77
CA SER A 371 34.57 22.06 -15.89
C SER A 371 33.92 23.30 -16.50
N LYS A 372 33.23 24.10 -15.69
CA LYS A 372 32.66 25.40 -16.08
C LYS A 372 33.53 26.56 -15.64
N LYS A 373 33.87 27.47 -16.57
CA LYS A 373 34.58 28.72 -16.30
C LYS A 373 33.59 29.88 -16.17
N LEU A 374 33.76 30.73 -15.16
CA LEU A 374 32.93 31.88 -14.84
C LEU A 374 33.82 33.10 -14.55
N LEU A 375 33.55 34.23 -15.19
CA LEU A 375 34.29 35.49 -14.99
C LEU A 375 33.45 36.46 -14.16
N LYS A 376 34.02 37.05 -13.10
CA LYS A 376 33.39 38.11 -12.32
C LYS A 376 34.32 39.30 -12.20
N SER A 377 33.80 40.49 -12.50
CA SER A 377 34.56 41.74 -12.42
C SER A 377 34.17 42.56 -11.21
N PHE A 378 35.17 43.09 -10.51
CA PHE A 378 35.04 44.01 -9.38
C PHE A 378 35.75 45.34 -9.70
N SER A 379 35.69 46.33 -8.80
CA SER A 379 36.35 47.63 -9.02
C SER A 379 37.22 48.01 -7.83
N ILE A 380 38.49 48.34 -8.11
CA ILE A 380 39.46 48.87 -7.16
C ILE A 380 39.51 50.39 -7.29
N LYS A 381 39.40 51.10 -6.16
CA LYS A 381 39.57 52.56 -6.07
C LYS A 381 40.88 52.92 -5.36
N GLU A 382 41.31 54.16 -5.57
CA GLU A 382 42.48 54.75 -4.92
C GLU A 382 42.16 55.16 -3.47
N GLU A 383 43.08 54.86 -2.54
CA GLU A 383 42.99 55.16 -1.09
C GLU A 383 42.82 56.68 -0.86
N GLN A 384 41.84 57.11 -0.04
CA GLN A 384 41.62 58.53 0.29
C GLN A 384 42.04 58.86 1.74
N PRO A 385 42.62 60.03 2.04
CA PRO A 385 43.06 60.38 3.38
C PRO A 385 41.90 60.72 4.35
N GLU A 386 41.83 60.05 5.51
CA GLU A 386 40.90 60.38 6.60
C GLU A 386 41.40 61.54 7.48
N SER A 387 40.50 62.44 7.91
CA SER A 387 40.80 63.56 8.82
C SER A 387 40.09 63.41 10.17
N ILE A 388 40.84 63.55 11.27
CA ILE A 388 40.36 63.37 12.66
C ILE A 388 40.33 64.72 13.39
N PHE A 389 39.18 65.09 13.96
CA PHE A 389 39.05 66.25 14.86
C PHE A 389 39.09 65.83 16.34
N VAL A 390 39.91 66.51 17.15
CA VAL A 390 40.08 66.27 18.60
C VAL A 390 39.46 67.42 19.40
N LYS A 391 38.66 67.11 20.43
CA LYS A 391 38.31 68.06 21.51
C LYS A 391 38.40 67.38 22.89
N SER A 392 38.95 68.13 23.83
CA SER A 392 39.40 67.78 25.19
C SER A 392 38.30 67.61 26.24
N ASN A 393 38.48 66.69 27.21
CA ASN A 393 38.46 67.02 28.64
C ASN A 393 38.95 65.88 29.56
N GLN A 394 39.47 66.30 30.71
CA GLN A 394 40.25 65.60 31.76
C GLN A 394 39.56 64.46 32.54
N PRO A 395 40.32 63.66 33.31
CA PRO A 395 39.97 62.30 33.69
C PRO A 395 39.19 62.22 35.02
N SER A 396 38.22 61.30 35.07
CA SER A 396 37.62 60.81 36.30
C SER A 396 37.85 59.31 36.38
N HIS A 397 38.51 58.88 37.45
CA HIS A 397 38.69 57.48 37.81
C HIS A 397 37.35 56.73 37.79
N VAL A 398 37.28 55.69 36.95
CA VAL A 398 36.29 54.61 37.05
C VAL A 398 37.07 53.32 37.32
N PRO A 399 36.63 52.49 38.27
CA PRO A 399 37.39 51.31 38.67
C PRO A 399 37.52 50.32 37.51
N VAL A 400 38.71 49.76 37.40
CA VAL A 400 38.95 48.55 36.60
C VAL A 400 38.17 47.41 37.27
N LEU A 401 37.01 47.08 36.72
CA LEU A 401 36.42 45.74 36.86
C LEU A 401 37.00 44.85 35.75
N THR A 402 38.26 44.46 35.93
CA THR A 402 38.74 43.17 35.42
C THR A 402 38.09 42.09 36.28
N ALA A 403 36.96 41.59 35.81
CA ALA A 403 36.50 40.26 36.16
C ALA A 403 36.23 39.54 34.84
N SER A 404 37.25 38.84 34.34
CA SER A 404 37.05 37.71 33.45
C SER A 404 36.23 36.68 34.24
N ILE A 405 34.92 36.61 33.99
CA ILE A 405 34.12 35.48 34.46
C ILE A 405 34.50 34.31 33.54
N LYS A 406 35.60 33.64 33.86
CA LYS A 406 35.81 32.24 33.46
C LYS A 406 34.75 31.41 34.20
N ASN A 407 34.12 30.48 33.48
CA ASN A 407 32.92 29.69 33.82
C ASN A 407 31.57 30.31 33.43
N ARG A 408 31.32 30.45 32.12
CA ARG A 408 29.95 30.53 31.60
C ARG A 408 29.65 29.26 30.78
N PRO A 409 28.40 28.76 30.81
CA PRO A 409 27.97 27.71 29.90
C PRO A 409 27.92 28.24 28.45
N PRO A 410 27.84 27.34 27.45
CA PRO A 410 27.82 27.72 26.03
C PRO A 410 26.72 28.72 25.69
N ILE A 411 26.89 29.49 24.62
CA ILE A 411 25.90 30.44 24.10
C ILE A 411 25.37 29.94 22.76
N ILE A 412 24.04 29.84 22.61
CA ILE A 412 23.37 29.41 21.37
C ILE A 412 22.68 30.60 20.67
N VAL A 413 23.03 30.83 19.40
CA VAL A 413 22.39 31.79 18.50
C VAL A 413 21.72 31.03 17.37
N ILE A 414 20.40 31.16 17.23
CA ILE A 414 19.66 30.62 16.08
C ILE A 414 19.40 31.78 15.12
N ALA A 415 19.94 31.69 13.90
CA ALA A 415 19.78 32.69 12.85
C ALA A 415 18.48 32.50 12.07
N LEU A 416 18.12 31.24 11.77
CA LEU A 416 16.88 30.86 11.09
C LEU A 416 16.39 29.50 11.62
N PRO A 417 15.07 29.24 11.63
CA PRO A 417 13.98 30.17 11.39
C PRO A 417 13.80 31.16 12.55
N LYS A 418 12.99 32.21 12.34
CA LYS A 418 12.60 33.11 13.43
C LYS A 418 11.65 32.39 14.39
N ASN A 419 11.74 32.71 15.68
CA ASN A 419 10.79 32.20 16.66
C ASN A 419 9.36 32.64 16.29
N ASN A 420 8.40 31.72 16.40
CA ASN A 420 7.00 31.84 15.98
C ASN A 420 6.76 32.06 14.48
N GLN A 421 7.72 31.73 13.62
CA GLN A 421 7.53 31.77 12.16
C GLN A 421 6.39 30.83 11.71
N ARG A 422 5.59 31.28 10.73
CA ARG A 422 4.58 30.47 10.04
C ARG A 422 5.09 29.99 8.68
N THR A 423 4.75 28.78 8.27
CA THR A 423 5.17 28.19 6.99
C THR A 423 4.17 27.16 6.50
N ILE A 424 4.08 26.93 5.19
CA ILE A 424 3.33 25.79 4.63
C ILE A 424 4.22 24.56 4.36
N SER A 425 5.54 24.76 4.43
CA SER A 425 6.52 23.73 4.12
C SER A 425 6.54 22.62 5.18
N GLN A 426 6.63 21.37 4.72
CA GLN A 426 6.85 20.17 5.54
C GLN A 426 8.26 20.09 6.16
N PHE A 427 9.21 20.90 5.67
CA PHE A 427 10.56 21.00 6.23
C PHE A 427 10.96 22.46 6.42
N GLN A 428 11.75 22.74 7.45
CA GLN A 428 12.28 24.07 7.73
C GLN A 428 13.79 23.98 7.94
N ASN A 429 14.54 24.90 7.35
CA ASN A 429 15.97 24.96 7.61
C ASN A 429 16.25 25.64 8.96
N LEU A 430 17.03 24.99 9.82
CA LEU A 430 17.50 25.45 11.12
C LEU A 430 18.99 25.78 11.02
N VAL A 431 19.33 27.05 11.17
CA VAL A 431 20.68 27.60 11.04
C VAL A 431 21.05 28.35 12.31
N GLY A 432 22.24 28.12 12.84
CA GLY A 432 22.73 28.84 14.01
C GLY A 432 24.17 28.53 14.37
N THR A 433 24.59 29.06 15.51
CA THR A 433 25.97 29.02 16.02
C THR A 433 25.93 28.79 17.52
N VAL A 434 26.84 27.97 18.03
CA VAL A 434 27.16 27.81 19.45
C VAL A 434 28.54 28.39 19.70
N VAL A 435 28.74 29.15 20.78
CA VAL A 435 30.04 29.73 21.18
C VAL A 435 30.30 29.42 22.65
N ASP A 436 31.51 29.00 23.01
CA ASP A 436 31.92 28.69 24.38
C ASP A 436 33.41 29.01 24.58
N ASP A 437 33.82 29.54 25.74
CA ASP A 437 35.23 29.89 26.01
C ASP A 437 36.10 28.70 26.44
N LYS A 438 35.51 27.57 26.85
CA LYS A 438 36.22 26.33 27.25
C LYS A 438 36.28 25.32 26.11
N GLY A 439 35.25 25.29 25.26
CA GLY A 439 35.12 24.43 24.09
C GLY A 439 33.81 23.64 24.09
N ILE A 440 33.29 23.35 22.90
CA ILE A 440 31.98 22.71 22.72
C ILE A 440 32.15 21.20 22.52
N ALA A 441 31.60 20.40 23.45
CA ALA A 441 31.59 18.94 23.40
C ALA A 441 30.55 18.39 22.41
N ASN A 442 29.28 18.81 22.53
CA ASN A 442 28.19 18.31 21.69
C ASN A 442 27.07 19.33 21.48
N ILE A 443 26.28 19.17 20.41
CA ILE A 443 25.05 19.91 20.15
C ILE A 443 23.94 18.92 19.76
N ASP A 444 22.86 18.88 20.54
CA ASP A 444 21.70 18.05 20.30
C ASP A 444 20.52 18.87 19.78
N PHE A 445 19.79 18.30 18.82
CA PHE A 445 18.61 18.91 18.20
C PHE A 445 17.39 18.04 18.46
N PHE A 446 16.31 18.67 18.94
CA PHE A 446 15.03 18.03 19.16
C PHE A 446 13.94 18.75 18.38
N VAL A 447 13.02 17.98 17.80
CA VAL A 447 11.81 18.49 17.17
C VAL A 447 10.63 17.76 17.81
N ASN A 448 9.72 18.51 18.43
CA ASN A 448 8.56 17.97 19.15
C ASN A 448 8.94 16.86 20.14
N GLY A 449 10.04 17.06 20.89
CA GLY A 449 10.57 16.10 21.86
C GLY A 449 11.32 14.90 21.26
N LYS A 450 11.37 14.75 19.93
CA LYS A 450 12.15 13.71 19.27
C LYS A 450 13.56 14.22 18.92
N ARG A 451 14.59 13.56 19.44
CA ARG A 451 15.99 13.82 19.04
C ARG A 451 16.18 13.49 17.57
N LEU A 452 16.86 14.36 16.83
CA LEU A 452 17.19 14.13 15.43
C LEU A 452 18.48 13.30 15.34
N ASP A 453 18.37 12.00 15.06
CA ASP A 453 19.49 11.05 14.99
C ASP A 453 20.33 11.16 13.69
N ASN A 454 20.25 12.27 12.96
CA ASN A 454 20.83 12.41 11.63
C ASN A 454 22.32 12.84 11.64
N THR A 455 23.12 12.31 12.57
CA THR A 455 24.60 12.41 12.56
C THR A 455 25.25 11.46 11.54
N ARG A 456 24.71 11.38 10.32
CA ARG A 456 25.42 10.79 9.16
C ARG A 456 25.96 11.84 8.17
N ALA A 457 25.85 13.13 8.50
CA ALA A 457 26.49 14.24 7.76
C ALA A 457 27.55 15.01 8.57
N ILE A 458 28.01 14.46 9.70
CA ILE A 458 29.21 14.94 10.41
C ILE A 458 30.11 13.73 10.57
N GLY A 459 30.78 13.35 9.48
CA GLY A 459 31.94 12.47 9.57
C GLY A 459 33.10 13.26 10.15
N VAL A 460 33.22 13.28 11.49
CA VAL A 460 34.47 13.53 12.20
C VAL A 460 34.39 12.79 13.55
N THR A 461 35.08 11.66 13.67
CA THR A 461 35.59 11.16 14.95
C THR A 461 36.34 12.31 15.63
N PRO A 462 36.05 12.66 16.91
CA PRO A 462 36.51 13.91 17.49
C PRO A 462 38.03 13.99 17.53
N PRO A 463 38.69 14.98 16.90
CA PRO A 463 39.94 15.47 17.42
C PRO A 463 39.61 16.26 18.67
N ALA A 464 40.23 15.88 19.78
CA ALA A 464 40.39 16.76 20.92
C ALA A 464 41.11 18.03 20.41
N ASN A 465 40.35 19.10 20.16
CA ASN A 465 40.79 20.49 20.20
C ASN A 465 39.59 21.45 20.03
N GLN A 466 39.09 21.93 21.17
CA GLN A 466 38.86 23.35 21.50
C GLN A 466 38.45 24.32 20.37
N ASN A 467 37.33 24.05 19.68
CA ASN A 467 36.67 25.12 18.94
C ASN A 467 35.70 25.85 19.88
N ALA A 468 36.06 27.10 20.20
CA ALA A 468 35.24 28.04 20.95
C ALA A 468 33.94 28.44 20.21
N LYS A 469 33.74 27.97 18.98
CA LYS A 469 32.56 28.24 18.14
C LYS A 469 32.23 27.06 17.22
N ARG A 470 30.96 26.68 17.10
CA ARG A 470 30.44 25.67 16.14
C ARG A 470 29.15 26.15 15.47
N ASP A 471 29.11 26.11 14.14
CA ASP A 471 27.92 26.42 13.36
C ASP A 471 27.11 25.15 13.03
N PHE A 472 25.78 25.28 12.93
CA PHE A 472 24.86 24.21 12.52
C PHE A 472 23.90 24.69 11.43
N ASN A 473 23.59 23.79 10.48
CA ASN A 473 22.65 24.01 9.39
C ASN A 473 21.98 22.68 9.04
N LEU A 474 20.73 22.49 9.44
CA LEU A 474 19.99 21.23 9.28
C LEU A 474 18.53 21.48 8.88
N ASN A 475 18.02 20.62 8.01
CA ASN A 475 16.62 20.67 7.61
C ASN A 475 15.78 19.83 8.58
N ILE A 476 14.89 20.48 9.32
CA ILE A 476 14.06 19.86 10.36
C ILE A 476 12.64 19.58 9.83
N PRO A 477 12.07 18.38 10.06
CA PRO A 477 10.71 18.05 9.63
C PRO A 477 9.67 18.78 10.50
N LEU A 478 8.60 19.29 9.90
CA LEU A 478 7.50 19.95 10.60
C LEU A 478 6.19 19.17 10.46
N GLN A 479 5.52 18.96 11.58
CA GLN A 479 4.13 18.50 11.65
C GLN A 479 3.18 19.68 11.44
N ASN A 480 1.93 19.43 11.02
CA ASN A 480 0.93 20.49 10.95
C ASN A 480 0.67 21.08 12.35
N GLY A 481 0.51 22.40 12.44
CA GLY A 481 0.34 23.11 13.71
C GLY A 481 1.68 23.55 14.34
N LYS A 482 1.69 23.65 15.67
CA LYS A 482 2.85 24.14 16.43
C LYS A 482 3.95 23.07 16.48
N ASN A 483 5.16 23.44 16.10
CA ASN A 483 6.36 22.62 16.24
C ASN A 483 7.34 23.30 17.19
N GLU A 484 7.82 22.58 18.20
CA GLU A 484 8.84 23.04 19.13
C GLU A 484 10.21 22.49 18.75
N ILE A 485 11.18 23.38 18.60
CA ILE A 485 12.55 23.05 18.21
C ILE A 485 13.47 23.41 19.37
N ILE A 486 14.17 22.42 19.93
CA ILE A 486 15.09 22.62 21.06
C ILE A 486 16.51 22.30 20.58
N VAL A 487 17.42 23.26 20.75
CA VAL A 487 18.86 23.09 20.53
C VAL A 487 19.55 23.07 21.90
N THR A 488 20.25 21.99 22.22
CA THR A 488 21.00 21.85 23.48
C THR A 488 22.49 21.80 23.16
N ALA A 489 23.30 22.64 23.79
CA ALA A 489 24.76 22.63 23.63
C ALA A 489 25.43 22.23 24.94
N PHE A 490 26.50 21.45 24.86
CA PHE A 490 27.31 20.98 25.99
C PHE A 490 28.75 21.49 25.83
N ASP A 491 29.35 22.01 26.90
CA ASP A 491 30.78 22.31 26.95
C ASP A 491 31.60 21.04 27.27
N ILE A 492 32.93 21.15 27.23
CA ILE A 492 33.86 20.06 27.57
C ILE A 492 33.83 19.64 29.05
N GLU A 493 33.26 20.45 29.93
CA GLU A 493 33.04 20.15 31.35
C GLU A 493 31.63 19.58 31.59
N ASN A 494 30.88 19.32 30.51
CA ASN A 494 29.53 18.79 30.48
C ASN A 494 28.46 19.73 31.10
N GLU A 495 28.74 21.03 31.18
CA GLU A 495 27.72 22.06 31.41
C GLU A 495 26.90 22.27 30.13
N SER A 496 25.59 22.50 30.26
CA SER A 496 24.72 22.61 29.10
C SER A 496 23.76 23.79 29.13
N ILE A 497 23.38 24.26 27.95
CA ILE A 497 22.30 25.22 27.78
C ILE A 497 21.35 24.74 26.68
N SER A 498 20.06 25.06 26.82
CA SER A 498 19.04 24.79 25.81
C SER A 498 18.41 26.08 25.30
N LYS A 499 18.14 26.13 23.99
CA LYS A 499 17.37 27.20 23.35
C LYS A 499 16.19 26.61 22.58
N SER A 500 14.98 27.07 22.90
CA SER A 500 13.74 26.64 22.23
C SER A 500 13.20 27.72 21.31
N ILE A 501 12.74 27.33 20.12
CA ILE A 501 11.94 28.18 19.21
C ILE A 501 10.72 27.40 18.74
N ASN A 502 9.65 28.12 18.43
CA ASN A 502 8.42 27.55 17.88
C ASN A 502 8.27 27.89 16.40
N ILE A 503 7.78 26.95 15.59
CA ILE A 503 7.43 27.15 14.18
C ILE A 503 6.01 26.62 13.97
N TYR A 504 5.17 27.37 13.29
CA TYR A 504 3.79 26.99 13.00
C TYR A 504 3.67 26.57 11.54
N ARG A 505 3.39 25.29 11.30
CA ARG A 505 3.09 24.82 9.95
C ARG A 505 1.59 24.92 9.66
N GLU A 506 1.25 25.59 8.59
CA GLU A 506 -0.10 25.71 8.06
C GLU A 506 -0.27 24.74 6.89
N SER A 507 -1.44 24.10 6.77
CA SER A 507 -1.77 23.28 5.60
C SER A 507 -2.33 24.19 4.50
N GLU A 508 -2.02 23.90 3.23
CA GLU A 508 -2.79 24.50 2.12
C GLU A 508 -4.27 24.14 2.31
N GLN A 509 -5.16 25.14 2.17
CA GLN A 509 -6.58 24.94 2.39
C GLN A 509 -7.21 24.31 1.14
N GLY A 510 -7.60 23.03 1.23
CA GLY A 510 -8.31 22.34 0.16
C GLY A 510 -9.76 22.80 0.00
N GLU A 511 -10.31 22.63 -1.20
CA GLU A 511 -11.69 22.99 -1.54
C GLU A 511 -12.64 21.80 -1.37
N LEU A 512 -13.93 22.08 -1.18
CA LEU A 512 -14.99 21.06 -1.16
C LEU A 512 -15.60 20.95 -2.56
N TRP A 513 -15.73 19.73 -3.06
CA TRP A 513 -16.38 19.40 -4.33
C TRP A 513 -17.46 18.34 -4.10
N GLY A 514 -18.57 18.42 -4.82
CA GLY A 514 -19.72 17.53 -4.61
C GLY A 514 -20.39 17.09 -5.91
N VAL A 515 -20.75 15.82 -6.01
CA VAL A 515 -21.70 15.31 -7.00
C VAL A 515 -22.78 14.53 -6.27
N VAL A 516 -24.01 14.98 -6.37
CA VAL A 516 -25.16 14.45 -5.63
C VAL A 516 -26.21 13.98 -6.63
N ILE A 517 -26.59 12.71 -6.53
CA ILE A 517 -27.41 11.99 -7.51
C ILE A 517 -28.61 11.38 -6.78
N GLY A 518 -29.81 11.68 -7.24
CA GLY A 518 -31.06 11.17 -6.66
C GLY A 518 -32.09 10.84 -7.72
N ILE A 519 -32.53 9.58 -7.79
CA ILE A 519 -33.40 9.11 -8.88
C ILE A 519 -34.65 8.48 -8.31
N ASN A 520 -35.77 9.17 -8.44
CA ASN A 520 -37.09 8.64 -8.13
C ASN A 520 -37.72 8.01 -9.37
N GLN A 521 -37.64 8.70 -10.50
CA GLN A 521 -38.27 8.30 -11.74
C GLN A 521 -37.26 7.69 -12.70
N TYR A 522 -37.67 6.67 -13.45
CA TYR A 522 -36.86 5.98 -14.45
C TYR A 522 -37.57 6.02 -15.80
N ALA A 523 -36.81 6.15 -16.90
CA ALA A 523 -37.37 6.16 -18.25
C ALA A 523 -38.06 4.84 -18.60
N SER A 524 -37.51 3.72 -18.10
CA SER A 524 -38.07 2.39 -18.30
C SER A 524 -39.19 2.12 -17.31
N GLN A 525 -40.41 1.86 -17.82
CA GLN A 525 -41.57 1.47 -17.00
C GLN A 525 -41.40 0.13 -16.27
N LYS A 526 -40.34 -0.63 -16.57
CA LYS A 526 -40.01 -1.89 -15.87
C LYS A 526 -39.28 -1.66 -14.55
N ILE A 527 -38.73 -0.47 -14.35
CA ILE A 527 -38.10 -0.07 -13.10
C ILE A 527 -39.17 0.68 -12.30
N MET A 528 -39.53 0.17 -11.13
CA MET A 528 -40.53 0.83 -10.29
C MET A 528 -39.97 2.16 -9.79
N PRO A 529 -40.80 3.22 -9.72
CA PRO A 529 -40.35 4.49 -9.20
C PRO A 529 -40.13 4.43 -7.68
N LEU A 530 -39.11 5.14 -7.21
CA LEU A 530 -38.85 5.39 -5.79
C LEU A 530 -39.56 6.67 -5.32
N LYS A 531 -39.81 6.79 -4.02
CA LYS A 531 -40.52 7.93 -3.46
C LYS A 531 -39.59 9.04 -2.97
N TYR A 532 -38.45 8.69 -2.37
CA TYR A 532 -37.64 9.63 -1.58
C TYR A 532 -36.15 9.63 -1.93
N ALA A 533 -35.70 8.88 -2.94
CA ALA A 533 -34.30 8.92 -3.38
C ALA A 533 -33.88 10.32 -3.86
N ARG A 534 -34.77 11.03 -4.55
CA ARG A 534 -34.54 12.45 -4.88
C ARG A 534 -34.51 13.34 -3.64
N ASN A 535 -35.46 13.16 -2.72
CA ASN A 535 -35.52 13.93 -1.47
C ASN A 535 -34.26 13.75 -0.63
N ASP A 536 -33.75 12.52 -0.54
CA ASP A 536 -32.50 12.18 0.13
C ASP A 536 -31.32 12.97 -0.45
N ALA A 537 -31.22 12.99 -1.78
CA ALA A 537 -30.17 13.70 -2.49
C ALA A 537 -30.30 15.24 -2.37
N GLU A 538 -31.51 15.78 -2.45
CA GLU A 538 -31.77 17.22 -2.26
C GLU A 538 -31.42 17.68 -0.83
N SER A 539 -31.77 16.89 0.19
CA SER A 539 -31.41 17.19 1.58
C SER A 539 -29.90 17.09 1.82
N PHE A 540 -29.22 16.11 1.22
CA PHE A 540 -27.76 16.01 1.31
C PHE A 540 -27.04 17.16 0.60
N ALA A 541 -27.50 17.54 -0.60
CA ALA A 541 -26.98 18.72 -1.30
C ALA A 541 -27.18 20.01 -0.48
N SER A 542 -28.34 20.15 0.18
CA SER A 542 -28.64 21.26 1.08
C SER A 542 -27.70 21.29 2.29
N TYR A 543 -27.39 20.13 2.88
CA TYR A 543 -26.39 20.02 3.95
C TYR A 543 -25.00 20.49 3.49
N LEU A 544 -24.55 20.04 2.31
CA LEU A 544 -23.24 20.46 1.77
C LEU A 544 -23.18 21.97 1.53
N LYS A 545 -24.24 22.58 1.00
CA LYS A 545 -24.32 24.03 0.79
C LYS A 545 -24.36 24.80 2.10
N ASN A 546 -25.33 24.47 2.95
CA ASN A 546 -25.72 25.34 4.07
C ASN A 546 -24.88 25.11 5.33
N THR A 547 -24.46 23.86 5.56
CA THR A 547 -23.72 23.47 6.77
C THR A 547 -22.23 23.40 6.50
N MET A 548 -21.83 22.77 5.40
CA MET A 548 -20.42 22.63 5.03
C MET A 548 -19.86 23.83 4.25
N GLY A 549 -20.71 24.77 3.82
CA GLY A 549 -20.29 25.98 3.10
C GLY A 549 -19.70 25.69 1.71
N MET A 550 -20.11 24.60 1.07
CA MET A 550 -19.67 24.25 -0.28
C MET A 550 -20.17 25.30 -1.29
N ASP A 551 -19.27 25.81 -2.13
CA ASP A 551 -19.62 26.73 -3.21
C ASP A 551 -20.62 26.04 -4.17
N SER A 552 -21.66 26.75 -4.58
CA SER A 552 -22.67 26.20 -5.50
C SER A 552 -22.06 25.82 -6.87
N ASN A 553 -20.97 26.46 -7.28
CA ASN A 553 -20.23 26.10 -8.50
C ASN A 553 -19.40 24.81 -8.35
N HIS A 554 -19.24 24.33 -7.12
CA HIS A 554 -18.51 23.09 -6.81
C HIS A 554 -19.46 21.91 -6.54
N LEU A 555 -20.77 22.14 -6.47
CA LEU A 555 -21.78 21.13 -6.26
C LEU A 555 -22.58 20.86 -7.54
N ILE A 556 -22.54 19.62 -8.02
CA ILE A 556 -23.34 19.15 -9.15
C ILE A 556 -24.50 18.31 -8.63
N GLU A 557 -25.71 18.65 -9.06
CA GLU A 557 -26.96 17.99 -8.66
C GLU A 557 -27.60 17.32 -9.88
N LEU A 558 -27.71 15.98 -9.85
CA LEU A 558 -28.31 15.18 -10.91
C LEU A 558 -29.56 14.48 -10.37
N TYR A 559 -30.74 14.96 -10.76
CA TYR A 559 -32.02 14.39 -10.34
C TYR A 559 -32.79 13.85 -11.53
N ASP A 560 -33.43 12.69 -11.33
CA ASP A 560 -34.34 12.05 -12.29
C ASP A 560 -33.79 12.12 -13.73
N GLU A 561 -34.47 12.77 -14.67
CA GLU A 561 -34.11 12.85 -16.10
C GLU A 561 -32.72 13.42 -16.38
N LYS A 562 -32.12 14.16 -15.43
CA LYS A 562 -30.75 14.67 -15.55
C LYS A 562 -29.71 13.62 -15.19
N ALA A 563 -30.07 12.61 -14.42
CA ALA A 563 -29.17 11.55 -13.95
C ALA A 563 -29.03 10.42 -14.99
N THR A 564 -28.73 10.78 -16.24
CA THR A 564 -28.42 9.81 -17.31
C THR A 564 -27.02 9.21 -17.12
N LEU A 565 -26.78 8.01 -17.67
CA LEU A 565 -25.46 7.37 -17.62
C LEU A 565 -24.35 8.30 -18.11
N ARG A 566 -24.62 9.01 -19.22
CA ARG A 566 -23.70 9.98 -19.82
C ARG A 566 -23.36 11.12 -18.86
N ASN A 567 -24.36 11.72 -18.22
CA ASN A 567 -24.15 12.83 -17.31
C ASN A 567 -23.38 12.37 -16.06
N ILE A 568 -23.78 11.25 -15.46
CA ILE A 568 -23.08 10.67 -14.31
C ILE A 568 -21.61 10.41 -14.64
N LYS A 569 -21.30 9.72 -15.75
CA LYS A 569 -19.91 9.48 -16.20
C LYS A 569 -19.15 10.77 -16.49
N THR A 570 -19.82 11.78 -17.05
CA THR A 570 -19.20 13.09 -17.33
C THR A 570 -18.76 13.78 -16.04
N TYR A 571 -19.65 13.88 -15.05
CA TYR A 571 -19.36 14.61 -13.83
C TYR A 571 -18.40 13.85 -12.90
N LEU A 572 -18.61 12.54 -12.74
CA LEU A 572 -17.73 11.72 -11.92
C LEU A 572 -16.34 11.53 -12.58
N GLY A 573 -16.30 11.13 -13.85
CA GLY A 573 -15.06 10.73 -14.53
C GLY A 573 -14.27 11.87 -15.20
N THR A 574 -14.91 12.98 -15.55
CA THR A 574 -14.25 14.08 -16.28
C THR A 574 -14.22 15.37 -15.47
N PHE A 575 -15.34 15.80 -14.89
CA PHE A 575 -15.41 17.05 -14.13
C PHE A 575 -14.57 16.98 -12.84
N LEU A 576 -14.84 16.00 -11.97
CA LEU A 576 -14.11 15.85 -10.70
C LEU A 576 -12.60 15.65 -10.91
N HIS A 577 -12.21 14.85 -11.92
CA HIS A 577 -10.81 14.67 -12.30
C HIS A 577 -10.11 15.99 -12.65
N LYS A 578 -10.78 16.88 -13.39
CA LYS A 578 -10.25 18.18 -13.79
C LYS A 578 -10.26 19.23 -12.67
N LYS A 579 -11.26 19.15 -11.77
CA LYS A 579 -11.55 20.21 -10.79
C LYS A 579 -10.96 19.94 -9.42
N ALA A 580 -11.13 18.73 -8.87
CA ALA A 580 -10.59 18.31 -7.58
C ALA A 580 -9.14 17.81 -7.73
N HIS A 581 -8.25 18.74 -8.10
CA HIS A 581 -6.89 18.44 -8.56
C HIS A 581 -5.81 18.61 -7.49
N LYS A 582 -6.13 19.21 -6.34
CA LYS A 582 -5.20 19.37 -5.19
C LYS A 582 -5.35 18.17 -4.26
N LYS A 583 -4.27 17.75 -3.59
CA LYS A 583 -4.30 16.59 -2.67
C LYS A 583 -5.19 16.87 -1.46
N GLU A 584 -5.25 18.13 -1.05
CA GLU A 584 -5.97 18.67 0.09
C GLU A 584 -7.47 18.80 -0.19
N ASP A 585 -7.93 18.75 -1.44
CA ASP A 585 -9.36 18.84 -1.77
C ASP A 585 -10.15 17.68 -1.13
N THR A 586 -11.43 17.92 -0.86
CA THR A 586 -12.38 16.92 -0.36
C THR A 586 -13.55 16.78 -1.33
N VAL A 587 -13.83 15.55 -1.73
CA VAL A 587 -14.87 15.23 -2.70
C VAL A 587 -15.98 14.43 -2.02
N TYR A 588 -17.22 14.87 -2.17
CA TYR A 588 -18.41 14.15 -1.76
C TYR A 588 -19.14 13.62 -2.99
N ILE A 589 -19.40 12.31 -3.02
CA ILE A 589 -20.21 11.66 -4.05
C ILE A 589 -21.35 10.98 -3.33
N PHE A 590 -22.58 11.47 -3.51
CA PHE A 590 -23.78 10.92 -2.92
C PHE A 590 -24.67 10.33 -4.00
N TYR A 591 -25.11 9.09 -3.80
CA TYR A 591 -26.04 8.41 -4.70
C TYR A 591 -27.21 7.82 -3.91
N ALA A 592 -28.43 8.16 -4.31
CA ALA A 592 -29.66 7.52 -3.86
C ALA A 592 -30.48 7.09 -5.08
N GLY A 593 -30.82 5.80 -5.15
CA GLY A 593 -31.54 5.22 -6.29
C GLY A 593 -31.42 3.70 -6.33
N HIS A 594 -31.90 3.09 -7.42
CA HIS A 594 -31.84 1.66 -7.63
C HIS A 594 -30.43 1.13 -7.95
N GLY A 595 -30.16 -0.09 -7.48
CA GLY A 595 -29.06 -0.93 -7.94
C GLY A 595 -29.58 -2.24 -8.55
N ALA A 596 -28.80 -2.81 -9.45
CA ALA A 596 -29.11 -4.12 -10.06
C ALA A 596 -27.86 -5.01 -10.17
N PRO A 597 -27.97 -6.30 -9.87
CA PRO A 597 -26.94 -7.29 -10.17
C PRO A 597 -27.12 -7.91 -11.57
N GLU A 598 -26.01 -8.30 -12.21
CA GLU A 598 -25.96 -9.07 -13.47
C GLU A 598 -24.99 -10.24 -13.27
N ILE A 599 -25.36 -11.45 -13.72
CA ILE A 599 -24.43 -12.59 -13.70
C ILE A 599 -23.43 -12.33 -14.81
N ASP A 600 -22.18 -12.26 -14.41
CA ASP A 600 -21.05 -12.08 -15.29
C ASP A 600 -19.93 -12.99 -14.77
N ASP A 601 -19.86 -14.18 -15.37
CA ASP A 601 -18.85 -15.20 -15.06
C ASP A 601 -17.43 -14.73 -15.41
N SER A 602 -17.31 -13.65 -16.20
CA SER A 602 -16.05 -12.97 -16.51
C SER A 602 -15.76 -11.78 -15.58
N SER A 603 -16.68 -11.46 -14.66
CA SER A 603 -16.49 -10.35 -13.73
C SER A 603 -15.28 -10.61 -12.84
N THR A 604 -14.55 -9.54 -12.55
CA THR A 604 -13.38 -9.61 -11.67
C THR A 604 -13.77 -9.94 -10.21
N ASN A 605 -15.06 -10.01 -9.88
CA ASN A 605 -15.57 -10.31 -8.56
C ASN A 605 -15.67 -11.84 -8.38
N LYS A 606 -15.19 -12.37 -7.24
CA LYS A 606 -15.22 -13.83 -6.96
C LYS A 606 -16.62 -14.44 -6.89
N ASP A 607 -17.67 -13.63 -6.86
CA ASP A 607 -19.07 -14.07 -6.86
C ASP A 607 -19.67 -14.22 -8.26
N GLY A 608 -18.95 -13.86 -9.34
CA GLY A 608 -19.45 -13.94 -10.71
C GLY A 608 -20.62 -12.99 -10.98
N ILE A 609 -20.74 -11.91 -10.19
CA ILE A 609 -21.86 -10.96 -10.28
C ILE A 609 -21.33 -9.53 -10.41
N ALA A 610 -21.59 -8.93 -11.58
CA ALA A 610 -21.44 -7.50 -11.83
C ALA A 610 -22.55 -6.72 -11.15
N LYS A 611 -22.23 -5.50 -10.69
CA LYS A 611 -23.13 -4.68 -9.86
C LYS A 611 -23.23 -3.30 -10.45
N TYR A 612 -24.44 -2.85 -10.68
CA TYR A 612 -24.70 -1.63 -11.40
C TYR A 612 -25.53 -0.66 -10.57
N ILE A 613 -25.10 0.60 -10.55
CA ILE A 613 -25.96 1.74 -10.28
C ILE A 613 -26.86 1.93 -11.50
N LEU A 614 -28.17 2.09 -11.30
CA LEU A 614 -29.11 2.36 -12.38
C LEU A 614 -29.31 3.87 -12.57
N PRO A 615 -28.86 4.45 -13.70
CA PRO A 615 -29.20 5.80 -14.10
C PRO A 615 -30.68 5.89 -14.54
N PHE A 616 -31.15 7.11 -14.79
CA PHE A 616 -32.51 7.36 -15.29
C PHE A 616 -32.84 6.59 -16.57
N ASP A 617 -31.87 6.50 -17.49
CA ASP A 617 -31.97 5.85 -18.79
C ASP A 617 -31.55 4.37 -18.80
N ALA A 618 -31.50 3.72 -17.62
CA ALA A 618 -31.18 2.30 -17.50
C ALA A 618 -32.22 1.38 -18.17
N ASP A 619 -31.74 0.36 -18.86
CA ASP A 619 -32.53 -0.76 -19.37
C ASP A 619 -32.08 -2.06 -18.71
N LEU A 620 -33.00 -2.70 -17.97
CA LEU A 620 -32.75 -3.97 -17.26
C LEU A 620 -32.35 -5.13 -18.17
N LYS A 621 -32.57 -5.02 -19.49
CA LYS A 621 -32.11 -6.02 -20.47
C LYS A 621 -30.69 -5.75 -20.99
N ASN A 622 -30.13 -4.57 -20.75
CA ASN A 622 -28.89 -4.08 -21.33
C ASN A 622 -28.06 -3.33 -20.26
N LEU A 623 -27.84 -3.93 -19.09
CA LEU A 623 -27.20 -3.26 -17.95
C LEU A 623 -25.78 -2.80 -18.28
N PHE A 624 -24.96 -3.66 -18.91
CA PHE A 624 -23.59 -3.30 -19.28
C PHE A 624 -23.46 -1.96 -20.04
N SER A 625 -24.38 -1.68 -20.97
CA SER A 625 -24.32 -0.49 -21.82
C SER A 625 -25.11 0.70 -21.27
N THR A 626 -26.12 0.48 -20.43
CA THR A 626 -27.07 1.52 -19.97
C THR A 626 -27.00 1.82 -18.48
N ALA A 627 -26.31 0.98 -17.70
CA ALA A 627 -26.10 1.18 -16.27
C ALA A 627 -24.62 1.49 -15.94
N LEU A 628 -24.36 2.01 -14.75
CA LEU A 628 -23.00 2.32 -14.31
C LEU A 628 -22.47 1.17 -13.47
N ASP A 629 -21.56 0.41 -14.05
CA ASP A 629 -20.82 -0.63 -13.34
C ASP A 629 -20.06 -0.02 -12.15
N MET A 630 -20.23 -0.63 -10.98
CA MET A 630 -19.54 -0.25 -9.76
C MET A 630 -18.01 -0.37 -9.91
N ASP A 631 -17.47 -1.32 -10.69
CA ASP A 631 -16.02 -1.43 -10.94
C ASP A 631 -15.46 -0.19 -11.68
N ILE A 632 -16.27 0.46 -12.52
CA ILE A 632 -15.91 1.71 -13.18
C ILE A 632 -15.80 2.87 -12.18
N ILE A 633 -16.53 2.83 -11.06
CA ILE A 633 -16.42 3.85 -9.99
C ILE A 633 -15.03 3.83 -9.36
N ALA A 634 -14.44 2.64 -9.13
CA ALA A 634 -13.07 2.53 -8.65
C ALA A 634 -12.06 3.14 -9.63
N VAL A 635 -12.25 2.91 -10.94
CA VAL A 635 -11.43 3.53 -11.99
C VAL A 635 -11.58 5.06 -11.98
N ILE A 636 -12.80 5.57 -11.81
CA ILE A 636 -13.06 6.99 -11.69
C ILE A 636 -12.32 7.58 -10.47
N PHE A 637 -12.40 6.94 -9.31
CA PHE A 637 -11.79 7.45 -8.07
C PHE A 637 -10.26 7.47 -8.14
N LYS A 638 -9.67 6.49 -8.82
CA LYS A 638 -8.22 6.46 -9.11
C LYS A 638 -7.75 7.67 -9.94
N ARG A 639 -8.64 8.25 -10.76
CA ARG A 639 -8.31 9.42 -11.60
C ARG A 639 -8.38 10.74 -10.82
N ILE A 640 -9.12 10.81 -9.71
CA ILE A 640 -9.30 12.03 -8.92
C ILE A 640 -8.07 12.23 -8.01
N ARG A 641 -7.41 13.40 -8.11
CA ARG A 641 -6.17 13.69 -7.36
C ARG A 641 -6.39 14.02 -5.89
N ALA A 642 -7.55 14.56 -5.54
CA ALA A 642 -7.96 14.76 -4.14
C ALA A 642 -7.73 13.48 -3.33
N GLN A 643 -7.12 13.59 -2.15
CA GLN A 643 -6.91 12.44 -1.26
C GLN A 643 -8.20 12.07 -0.52
N ARG A 644 -9.05 13.04 -0.19
CA ARG A 644 -10.28 12.78 0.56
C ARG A 644 -11.47 12.62 -0.39
N ILE A 645 -11.97 11.40 -0.52
CA ILE A 645 -13.21 11.12 -1.29
C ILE A 645 -14.16 10.32 -0.39
N PHE A 646 -15.34 10.89 -0.16
CA PHE A 646 -16.47 10.24 0.50
C PHE A 646 -17.45 9.78 -0.56
N PHE A 647 -17.61 8.47 -0.69
CA PHE A 647 -18.65 7.86 -1.51
C PHE A 647 -19.75 7.30 -0.61
N ILE A 648 -20.93 7.90 -0.73
CA ILE A 648 -22.09 7.60 0.10
C ILE A 648 -23.17 7.04 -0.82
N ALA A 649 -23.50 5.77 -0.65
CA ALA A 649 -24.42 5.04 -1.51
C ALA A 649 -25.64 4.54 -0.73
N ASP A 650 -26.78 5.20 -0.94
CA ASP A 650 -28.10 4.78 -0.46
C ASP A 650 -28.85 4.01 -1.54
N SER A 651 -28.33 2.81 -1.83
CA SER A 651 -28.82 1.90 -2.86
C SER A 651 -28.56 0.45 -2.48
N CYS A 652 -29.31 -0.48 -3.07
CA CYS A 652 -29.25 -1.89 -2.73
C CYS A 652 -28.88 -2.75 -3.93
N TYR A 653 -28.03 -3.73 -3.68
CA TYR A 653 -27.54 -4.67 -4.69
C TYR A 653 -27.86 -6.12 -4.30
N SER A 654 -28.78 -6.37 -3.37
CA SER A 654 -28.96 -7.66 -2.69
C SER A 654 -29.61 -8.76 -3.53
N GLY A 655 -30.02 -8.47 -4.77
CA GLY A 655 -30.75 -9.41 -5.62
C GLY A 655 -32.15 -9.77 -5.08
N THR A 656 -32.63 -9.10 -4.04
CA THR A 656 -33.96 -9.30 -3.45
C THR A 656 -34.94 -8.27 -4.01
N SER A 657 -36.18 -8.68 -4.33
CA SER A 657 -37.23 -7.75 -4.78
C SER A 657 -37.76 -6.95 -3.59
N GLY A 658 -37.51 -5.64 -3.56
CA GLY A 658 -38.02 -4.74 -2.52
C GLY A 658 -37.09 -3.55 -2.23
N GLY A 659 -37.66 -2.45 -1.73
CA GLY A 659 -36.94 -1.20 -1.42
C GLY A 659 -36.18 -0.65 -2.63
N ARG A 660 -34.91 -0.29 -2.45
CA ARG A 660 -34.04 0.25 -3.52
C ARG A 660 -33.33 -0.80 -4.38
N SER A 661 -33.75 -2.07 -4.38
CA SER A 661 -33.21 -3.13 -5.26
C SER A 661 -34.18 -3.55 -6.35
N VAL A 662 -33.63 -3.86 -7.54
CA VAL A 662 -34.35 -4.54 -8.63
C VAL A 662 -33.83 -5.98 -8.76
N ASN A 663 -34.72 -6.98 -8.70
CA ASN A 663 -34.38 -8.38 -8.94
C ASN A 663 -34.52 -8.71 -10.44
N ILE A 664 -33.45 -9.19 -11.07
CA ILE A 664 -33.42 -9.57 -12.49
C ILE A 664 -33.45 -11.10 -12.66
N PHE A 665 -33.20 -11.90 -11.61
CA PHE A 665 -32.97 -13.35 -11.72
C PHE A 665 -34.17 -14.25 -11.35
N GLY A 666 -35.32 -13.68 -11.01
CA GLY A 666 -36.43 -14.46 -10.45
C GLY A 666 -36.05 -15.14 -9.12
N ASP A 667 -36.90 -16.04 -8.62
CA ASP A 667 -36.80 -16.67 -7.28
C ASP A 667 -35.66 -17.73 -7.16
N THR A 668 -34.54 -17.50 -7.83
CA THR A 668 -33.42 -18.45 -7.99
C THR A 668 -32.40 -18.41 -6.85
N GLY A 669 -32.62 -17.59 -5.81
CA GLY A 669 -31.80 -17.59 -4.59
C GLY A 669 -30.39 -16.99 -4.73
N ASN A 670 -29.98 -16.52 -5.91
CA ASN A 670 -28.68 -15.89 -6.14
C ASN A 670 -28.69 -14.44 -5.62
N ARG A 671 -28.32 -14.28 -4.34
CA ARG A 671 -28.16 -12.98 -3.69
C ARG A 671 -26.83 -12.37 -4.07
N ALA A 672 -26.87 -11.15 -4.61
CA ALA A 672 -25.67 -10.42 -4.97
C ALA A 672 -25.12 -9.65 -3.76
N THR A 673 -23.80 -9.76 -3.54
CA THR A 673 -23.13 -9.21 -2.34
C THR A 673 -22.26 -8.01 -2.72
N ILE A 674 -22.37 -6.83 -2.09
CA ILE A 674 -21.27 -5.85 -2.25
C ILE A 674 -20.02 -6.52 -1.70
N SER A 675 -19.12 -6.96 -2.59
CA SER A 675 -18.02 -7.81 -2.17
C SER A 675 -17.07 -6.96 -1.31
N ASN A 676 -16.61 -7.52 -0.19
CA ASN A 676 -15.57 -6.87 0.62
C ASN A 676 -14.33 -6.52 -0.24
N GLN A 677 -14.09 -7.29 -1.30
CA GLN A 677 -13.02 -7.05 -2.29
C GLN A 677 -13.26 -5.82 -3.15
N PHE A 678 -14.50 -5.54 -3.56
CA PHE A 678 -14.84 -4.33 -4.29
C PHE A 678 -14.64 -3.09 -3.42
N LEU A 679 -15.17 -3.11 -2.20
CA LEU A 679 -14.95 -2.01 -1.26
C LEU A 679 -13.44 -1.84 -1.02
N GLN A 680 -12.69 -2.93 -0.90
CA GLN A 680 -11.24 -2.89 -0.81
C GLN A 680 -10.58 -2.23 -2.03
N ARG A 681 -11.04 -2.47 -3.26
CA ARG A 681 -10.49 -1.80 -4.46
C ARG A 681 -10.71 -0.30 -4.46
N ILE A 682 -11.87 0.18 -3.96
CA ILE A 682 -12.10 1.61 -3.80
C ILE A 682 -11.11 2.20 -2.78
N ILE A 683 -10.89 1.49 -1.67
CA ILE A 683 -9.93 1.86 -0.63
C ILE A 683 -8.49 1.84 -1.19
N ASP A 684 -8.09 0.79 -1.89
CA ASP A 684 -6.76 0.63 -2.51
C ASP A 684 -6.51 1.64 -3.65
N SER A 685 -7.53 2.35 -4.13
CA SER A 685 -7.40 3.34 -5.19
C SER A 685 -6.67 4.63 -4.76
N GLY A 686 -6.48 4.84 -3.46
CA GLY A 686 -5.67 5.93 -2.91
C GLY A 686 -5.93 6.20 -1.43
N LYS A 687 -5.03 6.95 -0.79
CA LYS A 687 -5.13 7.32 0.63
C LYS A 687 -6.27 8.29 0.88
N GLY A 688 -7.09 8.04 1.91
CA GLY A 688 -8.17 8.93 2.34
C GLY A 688 -9.53 8.68 1.67
N ARG A 689 -9.72 7.51 1.07
CA ARG A 689 -10.99 7.06 0.48
C ARG A 689 -11.90 6.48 1.55
N VAL A 690 -13.17 6.87 1.54
CA VAL A 690 -14.19 6.40 2.48
C VAL A 690 -15.43 6.01 1.71
N VAL A 691 -15.95 4.82 1.99
CA VAL A 691 -17.21 4.33 1.44
C VAL A 691 -18.18 4.08 2.58
N LEU A 692 -19.35 4.70 2.49
CA LEU A 692 -20.50 4.51 3.37
C LEU A 692 -21.66 3.97 2.54
N ALA A 693 -22.11 2.76 2.80
CA ALA A 693 -23.22 2.13 2.09
C ALA A 693 -24.39 1.87 3.05
N SER A 694 -25.61 1.96 2.52
CA SER A 694 -26.84 1.89 3.33
C SER A 694 -27.20 0.51 3.90
N SER A 695 -26.71 -0.58 3.31
CA SER A 695 -27.09 -1.95 3.72
C SER A 695 -25.98 -2.97 3.44
N GLU A 696 -25.98 -4.09 4.17
CA GLU A 696 -25.07 -5.22 3.93
C GLU A 696 -25.52 -6.08 2.74
N ALA A 697 -24.67 -7.07 2.41
CA ALA A 697 -24.97 -8.07 1.40
C ALA A 697 -26.24 -8.87 1.76
N GLY A 698 -27.24 -8.86 0.87
CA GLY A 698 -28.50 -9.58 1.08
C GLY A 698 -29.60 -8.79 1.77
N GLU A 699 -29.38 -7.51 2.09
CA GLU A 699 -30.35 -6.64 2.76
C GLU A 699 -30.95 -5.58 1.83
N VAL A 700 -32.06 -4.99 2.27
CA VAL A 700 -32.80 -3.96 1.53
C VAL A 700 -32.73 -2.64 2.29
N SER A 701 -32.42 -1.56 1.57
CA SER A 701 -32.50 -0.16 2.01
C SER A 701 -33.93 0.29 1.82
N GLN A 702 -34.51 0.73 2.92
CA GLN A 702 -35.94 0.95 3.04
C GLN A 702 -36.25 2.45 3.02
N GLU A 703 -37.31 2.81 2.29
CA GLU A 703 -37.91 4.13 2.28
C GLU A 703 -39.01 4.22 3.35
N HIS A 704 -39.07 5.32 4.10
CA HIS A 704 -40.04 5.47 5.17
C HIS A 704 -40.96 6.70 4.98
N GLU A 705 -42.25 6.43 4.85
CA GLU A 705 -43.26 7.43 4.49
C GLU A 705 -43.32 8.62 5.48
N LYS A 706 -43.24 8.36 6.79
CA LYS A 706 -43.31 9.45 7.79
C LYS A 706 -42.05 10.30 7.83
N LEU A 707 -40.89 9.70 7.52
CA LEU A 707 -39.61 10.41 7.49
C LEU A 707 -39.42 11.17 6.18
N LYS A 708 -40.18 10.81 5.13
CA LYS A 708 -40.02 11.31 3.76
C LYS A 708 -38.58 11.16 3.22
N HIS A 709 -37.91 10.13 3.71
CA HIS A 709 -36.50 9.83 3.49
C HIS A 709 -36.27 8.31 3.54
N GLY A 710 -35.15 7.85 2.99
CA GLY A 710 -34.58 6.56 3.36
C GLY A 710 -34.09 6.57 4.80
N TYR A 711 -34.20 5.45 5.53
CA TYR A 711 -33.72 5.38 6.93
C TYR A 711 -32.24 5.77 7.05
N PHE A 712 -31.41 5.28 6.12
CA PHE A 712 -29.98 5.59 6.10
C PHE A 712 -29.71 7.08 5.93
N THR A 713 -30.25 7.70 4.88
CA THR A 713 -30.01 9.13 4.64
C THR A 713 -30.56 10.02 5.76
N TYR A 714 -31.74 9.69 6.31
CA TYR A 714 -32.30 10.44 7.43
C TYR A 714 -31.35 10.48 8.64
N TYR A 715 -30.91 9.31 9.11
CA TYR A 715 -30.02 9.22 10.26
C TYR A 715 -28.60 9.71 9.96
N LEU A 716 -28.15 9.64 8.70
CA LEU A 716 -26.89 10.24 8.27
C LEU A 716 -26.93 11.76 8.42
N LEU A 717 -27.97 12.41 7.92
CA LEU A 717 -28.13 13.86 8.04
C LEU A 717 -28.33 14.31 9.50
N GLU A 718 -29.09 13.55 10.28
CA GLU A 718 -29.27 13.81 11.71
C GLU A 718 -27.93 13.69 12.47
N GLY A 719 -27.14 12.66 12.17
CA GLY A 719 -25.80 12.48 12.73
C GLY A 719 -24.86 13.63 12.35
N LEU A 720 -24.77 13.94 11.06
CA LEU A 720 -23.90 14.98 10.50
C LEU A 720 -24.26 16.41 10.92
N THR A 721 -25.47 16.63 11.42
CA THR A 721 -25.94 17.91 11.97
C THR A 721 -25.70 18.04 13.48
N GLY A 722 -25.04 17.04 14.09
CA GLY A 722 -24.46 17.14 15.43
C GLY A 722 -24.87 16.02 16.38
N LYS A 723 -25.82 15.14 16.01
CA LYS A 723 -26.19 14.01 16.88
C LYS A 723 -25.11 12.91 16.94
N ALA A 724 -24.19 12.90 15.98
CA ALA A 724 -23.05 11.99 15.96
C ALA A 724 -21.82 12.53 16.72
N ASP A 725 -21.81 13.79 17.15
CA ASP A 725 -20.70 14.42 17.90
C ASP A 725 -20.67 13.89 19.34
N VAL A 726 -19.90 12.83 19.59
CA VAL A 726 -19.89 12.14 20.89
C VAL A 726 -18.96 12.85 21.86
N ASP A 727 -17.85 13.40 21.39
CA ASP A 727 -16.85 14.08 22.21
C ASP A 727 -17.08 15.61 22.35
N GLN A 728 -18.08 16.14 21.66
CA GLN A 728 -18.53 17.53 21.69
C GLN A 728 -17.48 18.52 21.17
N ASP A 729 -16.60 18.07 20.26
CA ASP A 729 -15.54 18.88 19.68
C ASP A 729 -16.02 19.73 18.47
N GLN A 730 -17.31 19.64 18.12
CA GLN A 730 -17.98 20.32 16.98
C GLN A 730 -17.54 19.84 15.60
N VAL A 731 -16.80 18.74 15.55
CA VAL A 731 -16.37 18.05 14.34
C VAL A 731 -17.04 16.68 14.32
N ILE A 732 -17.42 16.20 13.14
CA ILE A 732 -17.94 14.84 13.00
C ILE A 732 -16.91 14.01 12.26
N ASP A 733 -16.34 13.02 12.95
CA ASP A 733 -15.49 12.04 12.32
C ASP A 733 -16.32 10.93 11.62
N VAL A 734 -15.71 10.26 10.63
CA VAL A 734 -16.38 9.20 9.85
C VAL A 734 -16.88 8.07 10.74
N ASN A 735 -16.13 7.70 11.78
CA ASN A 735 -16.51 6.63 12.70
C ASN A 735 -17.65 7.06 13.61
N GLU A 736 -17.67 8.31 14.07
CA GLU A 736 -18.80 8.89 14.79
C GLU A 736 -20.08 8.87 13.95
N ALA A 737 -20.01 9.41 12.73
CA ALA A 737 -21.12 9.37 11.79
C ALA A 737 -21.59 7.92 11.56
N TYR A 738 -20.67 7.01 11.27
CA TYR A 738 -21.00 5.61 11.03
C TYR A 738 -21.62 4.92 12.25
N ARG A 739 -21.06 5.09 13.45
CA ARG A 739 -21.62 4.49 14.67
C ARG A 739 -23.04 4.99 14.93
N TYR A 740 -23.28 6.28 14.76
CA TYR A 740 -24.61 6.86 14.94
C TYR A 740 -25.60 6.27 13.92
N VAL A 741 -25.23 6.29 12.64
CA VAL A 741 -26.06 5.81 11.54
C VAL A 741 -26.32 4.32 11.66
N SER A 742 -25.30 3.51 11.90
CA SER A 742 -25.42 2.06 12.07
C SER A 742 -26.37 1.72 13.20
N ASN A 743 -26.17 2.29 14.39
CA ASN A 743 -27.06 2.03 15.53
C ASN A 743 -28.50 2.43 15.24
N LYS A 744 -28.73 3.62 14.70
CA LYS A 744 -30.09 4.15 14.50
C LYS A 744 -30.83 3.47 13.37
N VAL A 745 -30.16 3.14 12.27
CA VAL A 745 -30.76 2.42 11.14
C VAL A 745 -31.08 0.98 11.55
N THR A 746 -30.16 0.28 12.21
CA THR A 746 -30.40 -1.09 12.70
C THR A 746 -31.55 -1.10 13.72
N GLU A 747 -31.62 -0.13 14.64
CA GLU A 747 -32.72 0.01 15.60
C GLU A 747 -34.06 0.28 14.89
N ALA A 748 -34.10 1.27 13.99
CA ALA A 748 -35.33 1.71 13.35
C ALA A 748 -35.90 0.70 12.33
N THR A 749 -35.06 -0.20 11.81
CA THR A 749 -35.45 -1.24 10.86
C THR A 749 -35.54 -2.63 11.49
N ASN A 750 -35.42 -2.74 12.82
CA ASN A 750 -35.38 -4.03 13.54
C ASN A 750 -34.35 -5.01 12.93
N SER A 751 -33.13 -4.51 12.69
CA SER A 751 -32.02 -5.22 12.05
C SER A 751 -32.27 -5.63 10.58
N GLY A 752 -33.28 -5.07 9.92
CA GLY A 752 -33.56 -5.29 8.50
C GLY A 752 -32.66 -4.51 7.53
N GLN A 753 -31.86 -3.57 8.05
CA GLN A 753 -30.88 -2.79 7.29
C GLN A 753 -29.66 -2.46 8.16
N ASN A 754 -28.47 -2.83 7.71
CA ASN A 754 -27.20 -2.62 8.40
C ASN A 754 -26.23 -1.82 7.53
N PRO A 755 -25.99 -0.54 7.86
CA PRO A 755 -25.02 0.30 7.14
C PRO A 755 -23.60 -0.27 7.20
N VAL A 756 -22.80 -0.02 6.15
CA VAL A 756 -21.42 -0.50 6.02
C VAL A 756 -20.45 0.66 5.86
N LEU A 757 -19.33 0.63 6.57
CA LEU A 757 -18.19 1.54 6.41
C LEU A 757 -16.94 0.80 5.95
N LYS A 758 -16.25 1.36 4.96
CA LYS A 758 -14.87 1.00 4.60
C LYS A 758 -14.01 2.26 4.45
N SER A 759 -12.78 2.21 4.96
CA SER A 759 -11.85 3.36 5.04
C SER A 759 -10.39 2.87 5.06
N GLU A 760 -9.47 3.61 4.43
CA GLU A 760 -8.01 3.39 4.48
C GLU A 760 -7.31 4.33 5.48
N GLN A 761 -7.66 4.38 6.77
CA GLN A 761 -6.87 5.18 7.73
C GLN A 761 -6.80 4.66 9.16
N GLU A 762 -5.58 4.72 9.72
CA GLU A 762 -5.31 5.05 11.11
C GLU A 762 -5.32 6.59 11.24
N GLY A 763 -6.34 7.16 11.91
CA GLY A 763 -6.47 8.62 12.13
C GLY A 763 -7.93 9.11 12.15
N GLN A 764 -8.17 10.34 12.63
CA GLN A 764 -9.48 10.99 12.62
C GLN A 764 -9.77 11.54 11.21
N VAL A 765 -10.68 10.93 10.46
CA VAL A 765 -11.14 11.43 9.15
C VAL A 765 -12.41 12.25 9.37
N ILE A 766 -12.33 13.55 9.10
CA ILE A 766 -13.45 14.48 9.31
C ILE A 766 -14.40 14.42 8.10
N ILE A 767 -15.66 14.05 8.34
CA ILE A 767 -16.71 14.01 7.31
C ILE A 767 -17.66 15.21 7.40
N GLY A 768 -17.84 15.78 8.58
CA GLY A 768 -18.75 16.90 8.83
C GLY A 768 -18.22 17.89 9.87
N ARG A 769 -18.78 19.08 9.91
CA ARG A 769 -18.54 20.10 10.94
C ARG A 769 -19.85 20.77 11.33
N ILE A 770 -20.00 21.07 12.62
CA ILE A 770 -21.19 21.76 13.12
C ILE A 770 -20.96 23.27 12.99
N SER A 771 -21.45 23.85 11.90
CA SER A 771 -21.43 25.31 11.70
C SER A 771 -22.60 25.97 12.44
N LYS A 772 -22.34 26.96 13.31
CA LYS A 772 -23.42 27.83 13.84
C LYS A 772 -23.97 28.70 12.72
N PRO A 773 -25.30 28.83 12.57
CA PRO A 773 -25.87 29.79 11.62
C PRO A 773 -25.60 31.21 12.12
N GLY A 774 -24.66 31.94 11.50
CA GLY A 774 -24.45 33.37 11.79
C GLY A 774 -23.08 34.00 11.52
N SER A 775 -22.00 33.29 11.18
CA SER A 775 -20.68 33.93 10.98
C SER A 775 -20.26 34.00 9.50
N SER A 776 -20.85 34.94 8.75
CA SER A 776 -20.27 35.40 7.48
C SER A 776 -19.18 36.45 7.71
N LYS A 777 -18.00 36.22 7.12
CA LYS A 777 -16.94 37.19 6.73
C LYS A 777 -16.61 38.36 7.68
N ARG A 778 -15.44 38.33 8.34
CA ARG A 778 -14.30 39.25 8.10
C ARG A 778 -13.07 38.95 8.99
N PRO A 779 -11.86 39.39 8.56
CA PRO A 779 -10.56 38.93 9.07
C PRO A 779 -10.05 39.80 10.22
N LEU A 780 -9.39 39.23 11.23
CA LEU A 780 -8.71 40.04 12.24
C LEU A 780 -7.39 39.42 12.74
N ALA A 781 -6.49 40.36 12.99
CA ALA A 781 -5.07 40.26 13.26
C ALA A 781 -4.74 39.92 14.72
N HIS A 782 -3.43 39.90 15.00
CA HIS A 782 -2.76 39.56 16.25
C HIS A 782 -3.26 40.33 17.50
N SER A 783 -3.25 39.67 18.67
CA SER A 783 -2.58 40.22 19.86
C SER A 783 -2.19 39.13 20.86
N VAL A 784 -1.06 39.38 21.53
CA VAL A 784 -0.36 38.55 22.53
C VAL A 784 -0.80 38.95 23.93
N ALA A 785 -0.96 37.99 24.86
CA ALA A 785 -0.66 38.16 26.29
C ALA A 785 -0.69 36.82 27.07
N GLN A 786 0.35 36.60 27.86
CA GLN A 786 0.51 35.70 29.02
C GLN A 786 1.49 36.42 29.98
N PRO A 787 1.73 35.99 31.24
CA PRO A 787 0.94 35.20 32.20
C PRO A 787 1.05 35.79 33.65
N ASN A 788 0.52 35.11 34.69
CA ASN A 788 1.18 35.09 36.01
C ASN A 788 0.77 33.90 36.92
N GLU A 789 1.76 33.46 37.70
CA GLU A 789 1.85 32.32 38.63
C GLU A 789 1.09 32.51 39.96
N ARG A 790 0.78 31.39 40.68
CA ARG A 790 1.51 30.86 41.87
C ARG A 790 0.62 30.17 42.94
N LEU A 791 1.25 29.22 43.63
CA LEU A 791 0.82 28.20 44.60
C LEU A 791 0.56 28.72 46.04
N THR A 792 -0.23 27.99 46.84
CA THR A 792 0.04 27.71 48.29
C THR A 792 -0.69 26.47 48.81
N ASP A 793 0.01 25.68 49.64
CA ASP A 793 -0.40 24.47 50.38
C ASP A 793 -1.05 24.77 51.76
N SER A 794 -1.76 23.79 52.35
CA SER A 794 -1.62 23.42 53.79
C SER A 794 -2.22 22.04 54.14
N TYR A 795 -1.57 21.35 55.10
CA TYR A 795 -1.77 19.98 55.59
C TYR A 795 -2.64 19.91 56.87
N GLY A 796 -3.29 18.76 57.15
CA GLY A 796 -3.83 18.44 58.50
C GLY A 796 -4.64 17.14 58.70
N ASN A 797 -3.94 16.02 58.93
CA ASN A 797 -4.20 14.76 59.67
C ASN A 797 -5.62 14.28 60.14
N ASN A 798 -5.89 12.99 59.82
CA ASN A 798 -6.02 11.82 60.72
C ASN A 798 -7.30 10.93 60.73
N GLN A 799 -7.01 9.63 60.64
CA GLN A 799 -7.67 8.42 61.17
C GLN A 799 -8.77 7.67 60.39
N LEU A 800 -8.49 6.37 60.29
CA LEU A 800 -9.21 5.30 59.60
C LEU A 800 -10.57 4.99 60.25
N SER A 801 -11.61 4.92 59.42
CA SER A 801 -12.54 3.78 59.43
C SER A 801 -13.21 3.63 58.06
N SER A 802 -13.42 2.37 57.71
CA SER A 802 -14.18 1.77 56.61
C SER A 802 -15.17 2.66 55.83
N ASN A 803 -15.13 2.50 54.50
CA ASN A 803 -16.01 2.99 53.43
C ASN A 803 -15.50 4.24 52.70
N LEU A 804 -14.71 4.04 51.63
CA LEU A 804 -14.51 5.08 50.62
C LEU A 804 -15.76 5.21 49.74
N PRO A 805 -16.45 6.36 49.71
CA PRO A 805 -17.42 6.66 48.68
C PRO A 805 -16.68 7.07 47.39
N CYS A 806 -17.07 6.50 46.25
CA CYS A 806 -16.56 6.88 44.93
C CYS A 806 -16.70 8.40 44.68
N SER A 807 -15.58 9.12 44.66
CA SER A 807 -15.47 10.48 44.10
C SER A 807 -14.58 10.56 42.84
N LEU A 808 -13.86 9.48 42.49
CA LEU A 808 -12.89 9.44 41.38
C LEU A 808 -13.49 9.47 39.96
N LEU A 809 -14.81 9.33 39.82
CA LEU A 809 -15.52 9.43 38.53
C LEU A 809 -16.22 10.78 38.30
N LYS A 810 -16.13 11.71 39.26
CA LYS A 810 -16.60 13.09 39.10
C LYS A 810 -15.47 14.08 38.82
N ASP A 811 -14.23 13.72 39.14
CA ASP A 811 -13.04 14.50 38.80
C ASP A 811 -12.42 14.00 37.49
N GLN A 812 -12.61 14.75 36.41
CA GLN A 812 -12.09 14.41 35.08
C GLN A 812 -10.56 14.24 35.07
N LYS A 813 -9.82 14.97 35.92
CA LYS A 813 -8.35 14.86 35.98
C LYS A 813 -7.91 13.52 36.57
N ALA A 814 -8.56 13.06 37.63
CA ALA A 814 -8.24 11.78 38.26
C ALA A 814 -8.57 10.59 37.35
N ALA A 815 -9.73 10.63 36.67
CA ALA A 815 -10.10 9.61 35.68
C ALA A 815 -9.14 9.59 34.47
N GLN A 816 -8.66 10.75 34.01
CA GLN A 816 -7.68 10.83 32.93
C GLN A 816 -6.32 10.26 33.35
N GLN A 817 -5.88 10.50 34.58
CA GLN A 817 -4.66 9.91 35.13
C GLN A 817 -4.76 8.38 35.23
N GLU A 818 -5.90 7.84 35.66
CA GLU A 818 -6.08 6.38 35.72
C GLU A 818 -6.11 5.73 34.33
N ARG A 819 -6.71 6.39 33.32
CA ARG A 819 -6.61 5.93 31.91
C ARG A 819 -5.17 5.93 31.41
N HIS A 820 -4.40 6.95 31.77
CA HIS A 820 -2.98 7.00 31.44
C HIS A 820 -2.20 5.85 32.09
N ASN A 821 -2.45 5.58 33.37
CA ASN A 821 -1.81 4.50 34.11
C ASN A 821 -2.15 3.12 33.50
N LEU A 822 -3.42 2.85 33.17
CA LEU A 822 -3.83 1.60 32.51
C LEU A 822 -3.18 1.43 31.12
N LYS A 823 -3.12 2.50 30.32
CA LYS A 823 -2.44 2.49 29.02
C LYS A 823 -0.95 2.17 29.18
N LEU A 824 -0.30 2.74 30.20
CA LEU A 824 1.10 2.47 30.51
C LEU A 824 1.30 1.03 30.98
N THR A 825 0.41 0.50 31.82
CA THR A 825 0.42 -0.91 32.26
C THR A 825 0.34 -1.87 31.09
N VAL A 826 -0.55 -1.64 30.11
CA VAL A 826 -0.64 -2.49 28.90
C VAL A 826 0.61 -2.37 28.01
N LYS A 827 1.17 -1.17 27.86
CA LYS A 827 2.44 -0.99 27.13
C LYS A 827 3.60 -1.73 27.81
N ASN A 828 3.68 -1.68 29.14
CA ASN A 828 4.69 -2.40 29.91
C ASN A 828 4.49 -3.91 29.85
N TRP A 829 3.25 -4.39 29.86
CA TRP A 829 2.91 -5.80 29.60
C TRP A 829 3.39 -6.25 28.21
N ALA A 830 3.13 -5.47 27.16
CA ALA A 830 3.60 -5.77 25.80
C ALA A 830 5.13 -5.73 25.69
N LYS A 831 5.79 -4.80 26.40
CA LYS A 831 7.25 -4.72 26.50
C LYS A 831 7.83 -5.94 27.20
N ALA A 832 7.22 -6.40 28.30
CA ALA A 832 7.64 -7.61 29.01
C ALA A 832 7.47 -8.88 28.16
N TRP A 833 6.43 -8.91 27.31
CA TRP A 833 6.27 -9.99 26.32
C TRP A 833 7.35 -9.90 25.24
N SER A 834 7.59 -8.72 24.68
CA SER A 834 8.60 -8.51 23.62
C SER A 834 10.03 -8.75 24.11
N SER A 835 10.32 -8.50 25.39
CA SER A 835 11.61 -8.82 26.02
C SER A 835 11.79 -10.30 26.35
N MET A 836 10.75 -11.11 26.10
CA MET A 836 10.72 -12.54 26.35
C MET A 836 11.00 -12.93 27.82
N ASN A 837 10.73 -12.02 28.77
CA ASN A 837 10.83 -12.30 30.21
C ASN A 837 9.47 -12.78 30.76
N PHE A 838 9.32 -14.09 30.92
CA PHE A 838 8.05 -14.70 31.34
C PHE A 838 7.59 -14.28 32.74
N ASP A 839 8.51 -14.14 33.71
CA ASP A 839 8.15 -13.78 35.08
C ASP A 839 7.68 -12.31 35.17
N SER A 840 8.35 -11.41 34.44
CA SER A 840 7.91 -10.02 34.29
C SER A 840 6.55 -9.94 33.59
N TYR A 841 6.33 -10.72 32.53
CA TYR A 841 5.05 -10.80 31.84
C TYR A 841 3.92 -11.33 32.75
N LEU A 842 4.19 -12.39 33.52
CA LEU A 842 3.21 -13.00 34.40
C LEU A 842 2.83 -12.07 35.56
N SER A 843 3.74 -11.19 35.99
CA SER A 843 3.48 -10.22 37.07
C SER A 843 2.33 -9.26 36.79
N PHE A 844 1.91 -9.09 35.54
CA PHE A 844 0.75 -8.28 35.16
C PHE A 844 -0.60 -8.99 35.37
N TYR A 845 -0.61 -10.29 35.62
CA TYR A 845 -1.81 -11.08 35.82
C TYR A 845 -2.14 -11.24 37.31
N SER A 846 -3.43 -11.18 37.64
CA SER A 846 -3.92 -11.43 38.99
C SER A 846 -3.88 -12.92 39.33
N LYS A 847 -3.72 -13.25 40.62
CA LYS A 847 -3.93 -14.64 41.11
C LYS A 847 -5.36 -15.14 40.89
N GLN A 848 -6.31 -14.23 40.69
CA GLN A 848 -7.71 -14.54 40.39
C GLN A 848 -8.01 -14.56 38.88
N PHE A 849 -6.98 -14.50 38.02
CA PHE A 849 -7.15 -14.50 36.57
C PHE A 849 -7.95 -15.71 36.09
N LYS A 850 -8.97 -15.46 35.26
CA LYS A 850 -9.84 -16.47 34.65
C LYS A 850 -9.48 -16.64 33.17
N PRO A 851 -8.76 -17.71 32.80
CA PRO A 851 -8.45 -17.99 31.40
C PRO A 851 -9.72 -18.28 30.59
N GLY A 852 -9.74 -17.87 29.32
CA GLY A 852 -10.79 -18.25 28.38
C GLY A 852 -10.89 -19.78 28.19
N ASN A 853 -12.06 -20.25 27.73
CA ASN A 853 -12.36 -21.66 27.42
C ASN A 853 -12.30 -22.63 28.63
N GLY A 854 -12.49 -22.14 29.86
CA GLY A 854 -12.60 -22.98 31.05
C GLY A 854 -11.29 -23.63 31.54
N LEU A 855 -10.13 -23.13 31.11
CA LEU A 855 -8.82 -23.63 31.56
C LEU A 855 -8.51 -23.16 33.00
N SER A 856 -7.83 -24.00 33.79
CA SER A 856 -7.25 -23.58 35.08
C SER A 856 -6.04 -22.66 34.88
N PHE A 857 -5.79 -21.75 35.82
CA PHE A 857 -4.66 -20.81 35.78
C PHE A 857 -3.32 -21.52 35.52
N TYR A 858 -3.03 -22.60 36.26
CA TYR A 858 -1.80 -23.40 36.11
C TYR A 858 -1.62 -23.98 34.69
N ARG A 859 -2.70 -24.49 34.08
CA ARG A 859 -2.65 -25.04 32.71
C ARG A 859 -2.50 -23.95 31.66
N TRP A 860 -3.15 -22.80 31.86
CA TRP A 860 -3.01 -21.64 30.99
C TRP A 860 -1.58 -21.09 31.02
N GLU A 861 -1.01 -20.92 32.22
CA GLU A 861 0.36 -20.45 32.44
C GLU A 861 1.37 -21.36 31.73
N SER A 862 1.27 -22.68 31.92
CA SER A 862 2.12 -23.68 31.26
C SER A 862 2.03 -23.61 29.73
N LYS A 863 0.84 -23.41 29.17
CA LYS A 863 0.67 -23.21 27.71
C LYS A 863 1.24 -21.88 27.24
N ARG A 864 1.11 -20.82 28.05
CA ARG A 864 1.58 -19.47 27.71
C ARG A 864 3.11 -19.40 27.76
N LYS A 865 3.77 -20.08 28.69
CA LYS A 865 5.24 -20.16 28.79
C LYS A 865 5.89 -20.73 27.53
N LYS A 866 5.24 -21.71 26.86
CA LYS A 866 5.71 -22.25 25.57
C LYS A 866 5.73 -21.22 24.44
N ARG A 867 4.93 -20.14 24.52
CA ARG A 867 4.88 -19.08 23.49
C ARG A 867 6.07 -18.12 23.56
N PHE A 868 6.86 -18.17 24.62
CA PHE A 868 8.09 -17.41 24.78
C PHE A 868 9.31 -18.10 24.13
N ASN A 869 9.16 -19.33 23.65
CA ASN A 869 10.21 -20.04 22.90
C ASN A 869 10.16 -19.66 21.41
N LYS A 870 10.50 -18.41 21.09
CA LYS A 870 10.55 -17.85 19.73
C LYS A 870 11.88 -17.09 19.52
N PRO A 871 12.37 -16.92 18.27
CA PRO A 871 13.63 -16.22 18.01
C PRO A 871 13.61 -14.73 18.42
N TYR A 872 12.46 -14.07 18.21
CA TYR A 872 12.15 -12.76 18.74
C TYR A 872 10.62 -12.65 18.85
N ILE A 873 10.15 -11.72 19.67
CA ILE A 873 8.75 -11.36 19.76
C ILE A 873 8.66 -9.83 19.73
N ARG A 874 7.83 -9.28 18.85
CA ARG A 874 7.46 -7.86 18.86
C ARG A 874 5.96 -7.76 19.08
N VAL A 875 5.56 -7.07 20.16
CA VAL A 875 4.16 -6.81 20.51
C VAL A 875 3.96 -5.31 20.62
N GLU A 876 3.10 -4.76 19.77
CA GLU A 876 2.79 -3.33 19.74
C GLU A 876 1.29 -3.10 19.92
N PRO A 877 0.86 -2.63 21.10
CA PRO A 877 -0.54 -2.27 21.33
C PRO A 877 -0.81 -0.84 20.80
N SER A 878 -1.85 -0.71 19.98
CA SER A 878 -2.37 0.54 19.42
C SER A 878 -3.88 0.65 19.65
N ASN A 879 -4.50 1.79 19.32
CA ASN A 879 -5.96 1.96 19.32
C ASN A 879 -6.67 1.61 20.65
N PHE A 880 -6.15 2.14 21.77
CA PHE A 880 -6.69 1.90 23.11
C PHE A 880 -8.09 2.50 23.32
N GLN A 881 -9.04 1.68 23.77
CA GLN A 881 -10.31 2.08 24.37
C GLN A 881 -10.31 1.63 25.83
N ILE A 882 -10.43 2.57 26.76
CA ILE A 882 -10.39 2.31 28.21
C ILE A 882 -11.71 2.75 28.84
N GLY A 883 -12.50 1.78 29.26
CA GLY A 883 -13.74 1.98 30.01
C GLY A 883 -13.58 1.49 31.44
N PHE A 884 -14.12 2.23 32.41
CA PHE A 884 -14.19 1.77 33.79
C PHE A 884 -15.55 1.10 34.01
N ASN A 885 -15.55 -0.14 34.48
CA ASN A 885 -16.77 -0.84 34.89
C ASN A 885 -17.13 -0.49 36.35
N SER A 886 -16.11 -0.19 37.17
CA SER A 886 -16.27 0.28 38.55
C SER A 886 -15.07 1.12 38.99
N CYS A 887 -15.04 1.57 40.25
CA CYS A 887 -13.90 2.29 40.83
C CYS A 887 -12.63 1.41 40.97
N THR A 888 -12.74 0.08 40.82
CA THR A 888 -11.61 -0.85 40.87
C THR A 888 -11.49 -1.74 39.64
N GLU A 889 -12.46 -1.73 38.72
CA GLU A 889 -12.46 -2.59 37.53
C GLU A 889 -12.48 -1.76 36.24
N ALA A 890 -11.58 -2.10 35.31
CA ALA A 890 -11.46 -1.42 34.03
C ALA A 890 -11.32 -2.41 32.86
N LYS A 891 -11.99 -2.11 31.76
CA LYS A 891 -11.89 -2.83 30.50
C LYS A 891 -11.03 -2.04 29.53
N VAL A 892 -9.98 -2.68 29.02
CA VAL A 892 -9.06 -2.12 28.03
C VAL A 892 -9.14 -2.94 26.76
N ILE A 893 -9.61 -2.31 25.68
CA ILE A 893 -9.63 -2.89 24.33
C ILE A 893 -8.54 -2.20 23.51
N PHE A 894 -7.75 -2.94 22.75
CA PHE A 894 -6.69 -2.39 21.92
C PHE A 894 -6.40 -3.33 20.75
N ASP A 895 -5.84 -2.80 19.68
CA ASP A 895 -5.33 -3.61 18.58
C ASP A 895 -3.89 -4.02 18.91
N GLN A 896 -3.57 -5.29 18.74
CA GLN A 896 -2.25 -5.86 19.03
C GLN A 896 -1.61 -6.33 17.74
N TYR A 897 -0.57 -5.63 17.29
CA TYR A 897 0.37 -6.15 16.31
C TYR A 897 1.33 -7.13 17.00
N TYR A 898 1.41 -8.35 16.48
CA TYR A 898 2.33 -9.38 16.93
C TYR A 898 3.20 -9.81 15.75
N GLU A 899 4.51 -9.88 15.95
CA GLU A 899 5.47 -10.34 14.94
C GLU A 899 6.54 -11.25 15.55
N THR A 900 6.87 -12.31 14.82
CA THR A 900 8.00 -13.22 15.04
C THR A 900 8.52 -13.68 13.66
N LYS A 901 9.67 -14.36 13.61
CA LYS A 901 10.21 -14.92 12.37
C LYS A 901 9.15 -15.76 11.62
N GLY A 902 8.75 -15.29 10.44
CA GLY A 902 7.83 -15.99 9.52
C GLY A 902 6.33 -15.90 9.86
N TYR A 903 5.93 -15.06 10.82
CA TYR A 903 4.53 -14.87 11.18
C TYR A 903 4.29 -13.48 11.78
N ASN A 904 3.29 -12.78 11.25
CA ASN A 904 2.73 -11.58 11.86
C ASN A 904 1.21 -11.69 11.93
N ASP A 905 0.61 -10.96 12.87
CA ASP A 905 -0.83 -10.96 13.11
C ASP A 905 -1.26 -9.63 13.72
N ASN A 906 -2.46 -9.19 13.40
CA ASN A 906 -3.12 -8.02 13.98
C ASN A 906 -4.45 -8.48 14.58
N THR A 907 -4.52 -8.50 15.91
CA THR A 907 -5.72 -8.99 16.62
C THR A 907 -6.28 -7.91 17.53
N ARG A 908 -7.60 -7.76 17.55
CA ARG A 908 -8.26 -6.92 18.55
C ARG A 908 -8.34 -7.69 19.86
N LYS A 909 -7.84 -7.07 20.92
CA LYS A 909 -7.64 -7.70 22.22
C LYS A 909 -8.40 -6.97 23.29
N GLN A 910 -9.05 -7.72 24.17
CA GLN A 910 -9.75 -7.20 25.34
C GLN A 910 -9.10 -7.75 26.60
N LEU A 911 -8.68 -6.85 27.49
CA LEU A 911 -8.20 -7.17 28.83
C LEU A 911 -9.14 -6.56 29.86
N LEU A 912 -9.58 -7.37 30.83
CA LEU A 912 -10.26 -6.88 32.02
C LEU A 912 -9.24 -6.78 33.14
N PHE A 913 -9.19 -5.63 33.79
CA PHE A 913 -8.30 -5.32 34.90
C PHE A 913 -9.07 -5.12 36.18
N ASP A 914 -8.51 -5.57 37.29
CA ASP A 914 -8.93 -5.21 38.65
C ASP A 914 -7.75 -4.62 39.41
N LYS A 915 -7.99 -3.51 40.10
CA LYS A 915 -7.02 -2.77 40.90
C LYS A 915 -6.95 -3.31 42.33
N GLY A 916 -8.06 -3.85 42.85
CA GLY A 916 -8.17 -4.23 44.26
C GLY A 916 -7.63 -3.14 45.20
N SER A 917 -6.69 -3.49 46.08
CA SER A 917 -5.96 -2.58 46.98
C SER A 917 -4.56 -2.17 46.50
N GLY A 918 -4.21 -2.41 45.22
CA GLY A 918 -2.85 -2.25 44.71
C GLY A 918 -2.78 -1.82 43.24
N ASP A 919 -1.81 -2.35 42.48
CA ASP A 919 -1.65 -2.06 41.06
C ASP A 919 -2.72 -2.74 40.19
N TRP A 920 -3.04 -2.16 39.03
CA TRP A 920 -3.92 -2.77 38.03
C TRP A 920 -3.36 -4.13 37.56
N LYS A 921 -4.11 -5.21 37.79
CA LYS A 921 -3.78 -6.56 37.32
C LYS A 921 -4.84 -7.11 36.38
N ILE A 922 -4.40 -7.88 35.37
CA ILE A 922 -5.28 -8.53 34.40
C ILE A 922 -6.00 -9.69 35.09
N ILE A 923 -7.34 -9.66 35.06
CA ILE A 923 -8.21 -10.72 35.58
C ILE A 923 -8.91 -11.51 34.48
N GLU A 924 -8.98 -10.98 33.25
CA GLU A 924 -9.53 -11.70 32.09
C GLU A 924 -8.83 -11.25 30.79
N GLU A 925 -8.66 -12.17 29.84
CA GLU A 925 -8.07 -11.92 28.52
C GLU A 925 -8.91 -12.59 27.43
N LYS A 926 -9.33 -11.82 26.41
CA LYS A 926 -10.08 -12.30 25.24
C LYS A 926 -9.52 -11.69 23.94
N ASN A 927 -9.60 -12.44 22.85
CA ASN A 927 -9.47 -11.91 21.50
C ASN A 927 -10.89 -11.66 20.97
N GLN A 928 -11.11 -10.52 20.32
CA GLN A 928 -12.40 -10.16 19.70
C GLN A 928 -12.45 -10.59 18.24
#